data_AF-A0A816DY73-F1
#
_entry.id   AF-A0A816DY73-F1
#
_cell.length_a   1.000
_cell.length_b   1.000
_cell.length_c   1.000
_cell.angle_alpha   90.00
_cell.angle_beta   90.00
_cell.angle_gamma   90.00
#
_symmetry.space_group_name_H-M   'P 1'
#
loop_
_entity.id
_entity.type
_entity.pdbx_description
1 polymer ?
#
loop_
_entity_poly.entity_id
_entity_poly.type
_entity_poly.pdbx_seq_one_letter_code
_entity_poly.pdbx_strand_id
1 'polypeptide(L)'
;MPFLTGFLLIQLTKKYWQTIANAQKITEQIEILRQRISLQRIEPKINKTIDRSLDHVQPMLNNAALEKDQRAGLISRYSKIITQYKFDLIALNLDTLENIRRGHEQSISDLEEKLAQVCPPLLRQAIADRQQIMIKRHQKLLEHKLKSSRSRRRSSYSNSVIYTQITASLPSIEVYLNLSPQQMSMLINGLKYVVPCQTQFIVAAASGPFIDTIVNEQFESIFTIVRNCLNDRGILSSDIRVKMALPELRQIVDTFKSQKISKQLKERARHEYKTIRSIRRLLHERPDIVICRTDKTKALYIGNRTTMARKAYEYMDKTTAYEELVDGRSPLSDILQGLHTLLDYVVRTHGLTDKQRKTLLPNLSRLELAHYHGLPETHKNGIPLQPIIASISSPTTLLSKFLNNLLAPIYLQVARETTFINDIDLVRKLESHVDKGFFNSTTIFVTADVKDLYTMIPRQGATLALMRFLEKYTKHGKIGTLSIDYILRMAPFILDSNYFVYTNKYYRQIRGEAMGSAFTQVLANIYMFEWEQELIAYIHQHNGIYGRYIVDIFIVTNQSLAEVQLELRKAQTKDINIKITPVIGTSVNFLDVIVINENGHLRTSIYHKPTAQPYFLPYTSDHRRHIDRNIPYTALLRAARLCSNVEDFDIERIRIDMSLLLNHYPPRFISYYFNKFFENNNAVSVLQRLDKNVYRQLHRDLLHKCTRREKQLNMMTKDPIQFPTVLQQKPWDKSIMYLRYKYDSGLTRHFPKQFHEWWDKHFKYAAKDLNNVSIRMIGNSNRTLEQWFIHKKPSKELLTRMDTKLN
;
A
#
# COMPACT_ATOMS: atom_id res chain seq x y z
N MET A 1 30.18 24.72 -27.27
CA MET A 1 29.22 25.82 -27.02
C MET A 1 27.74 25.38 -26.95
N PRO A 2 27.16 24.51 -27.82
CA PRO A 2 25.71 24.20 -27.80
C PRO A 2 25.19 23.41 -26.57
N PHE A 3 26.07 22.67 -25.88
CA PHE A 3 25.71 21.91 -24.68
C PHE A 3 25.50 22.78 -23.43
N LEU A 4 26.23 23.91 -23.34
CA LEU A 4 26.14 24.85 -22.22
C LEU A 4 24.84 25.68 -22.31
N THR A 5 24.43 26.08 -23.52
CA THR A 5 23.18 26.82 -23.75
C THR A 5 21.94 25.96 -23.50
N GLY A 6 21.97 24.67 -23.86
CA GLY A 6 20.87 23.74 -23.58
C GLY A 6 20.66 23.43 -22.09
N PHE A 7 21.74 23.27 -21.32
CA PHE A 7 21.65 23.04 -19.87
C PHE A 7 21.17 24.30 -19.13
N LEU A 8 21.67 25.47 -19.51
CA LEU A 8 21.23 26.75 -18.95
C LEU A 8 19.74 27.00 -19.23
N LEU A 9 19.29 26.72 -20.46
CA LEU A 9 17.88 26.82 -20.84
C LEU A 9 16.98 25.89 -20.00
N ILE A 10 17.41 24.64 -19.75
CA ILE A 10 16.67 23.68 -18.90
C ILE A 10 16.60 24.17 -17.45
N GLN A 11 17.68 24.72 -16.90
CA GLN A 11 17.69 25.23 -15.52
C GLN A 11 16.84 26.49 -15.37
N LEU A 12 16.92 27.43 -16.34
CA LEU A 12 16.13 28.65 -16.35
C LEU A 12 14.64 28.35 -16.52
N THR A 13 14.26 27.47 -17.45
CA THR A 13 12.86 27.06 -17.64
C THR A 13 12.32 26.33 -16.42
N LYS A 14 13.10 25.46 -15.77
CA LYS A 14 12.71 24.80 -14.53
C LYS A 14 12.48 25.80 -13.40
N LYS A 15 13.39 26.76 -13.22
CA LYS A 15 13.27 27.81 -12.21
C LYS A 15 12.05 28.70 -12.48
N TYR A 16 11.84 29.09 -13.75
CA TYR A 16 10.68 29.89 -14.20
C TYR A 16 9.34 29.21 -13.86
N TRP A 17 9.15 27.95 -14.25
CA TRP A 17 7.91 27.22 -13.96
C TRP A 17 7.68 26.99 -12.46
N GLN A 18 8.74 26.80 -11.69
CA GLN A 18 8.65 26.66 -10.24
C GLN A 18 8.24 27.97 -9.57
N THR A 19 8.77 29.12 -10.02
CA THR A 19 8.39 30.44 -9.51
C THR A 19 6.94 30.78 -9.86
N ILE A 20 6.47 30.48 -11.08
CA ILE A 20 5.06 30.65 -11.48
C ILE A 20 4.12 29.82 -10.60
N ALA A 21 4.42 28.54 -10.38
CA ALA A 21 3.59 27.68 -9.55
C ALA A 21 3.49 28.19 -8.10
N ASN A 22 4.60 28.72 -7.55
CA ASN A 22 4.61 29.31 -6.22
C ASN A 22 3.80 30.62 -6.15
N ALA A 23 3.94 31.50 -7.15
CA ALA A 23 3.18 32.74 -7.24
C ALA A 23 1.66 32.48 -7.31
N GLN A 24 1.24 31.51 -8.12
CA GLN A 24 -0.17 31.11 -8.24
C GLN A 24 -0.73 30.55 -6.91
N LYS A 25 0.06 29.73 -6.21
CA LYS A 25 -0.33 29.20 -4.90
C LYS A 25 -0.49 30.29 -3.83
N ILE A 26 0.36 31.31 -3.86
CA ILE A 26 0.26 32.46 -2.93
C ILE A 26 -0.95 33.33 -3.30
N THR A 27 -1.22 33.52 -4.60
CA THR A 27 -2.41 34.23 -5.08
C THR A 27 -3.70 33.54 -4.61
N GLU A 28 -3.78 32.21 -4.71
CA GLU A 28 -4.89 31.42 -4.16
C GLU A 28 -5.06 31.63 -2.65
N GLN A 29 -3.97 31.71 -1.89
CA GLN A 29 -4.03 31.97 -0.45
C GLN A 29 -4.52 33.38 -0.11
N ILE A 30 -4.06 34.40 -0.84
CA ILE A 30 -4.51 35.79 -0.68
C ILE A 30 -6.01 35.89 -0.95
N GLU A 31 -6.50 35.26 -2.01
CA GLU A 31 -7.89 35.35 -2.43
C GLU A 31 -8.85 34.62 -1.46
N ILE A 32 -8.40 33.47 -0.91
CA ILE A 32 -9.09 32.78 0.19
C ILE A 32 -9.13 33.65 1.45
N LEU A 33 -8.04 34.35 1.78
CA LEU A 33 -7.99 35.24 2.94
C LEU A 33 -8.91 36.45 2.76
N ARG A 34 -8.90 37.11 1.59
CA ARG A 34 -9.83 38.20 1.24
C ARG A 34 -11.29 37.76 1.36
N GLN A 35 -11.64 36.58 0.87
CA GLN A 35 -12.99 36.04 0.99
C GLN A 35 -13.38 35.72 2.45
N ARG A 36 -12.42 35.33 3.30
CA ARG A 36 -12.68 35.08 4.73
C ARG A 36 -12.84 36.37 5.52
N ILE A 37 -12.07 37.42 5.17
CA ILE A 37 -12.21 38.77 5.72
C ILE A 37 -13.60 39.32 5.41
N SER A 38 -14.06 39.21 4.14
CA SER A 38 -15.39 39.67 3.75
C SER A 38 -16.55 38.89 4.39
N LEU A 39 -16.30 37.66 4.85
CA LEU A 39 -17.26 36.82 5.57
C LEU A 39 -17.13 36.89 7.11
N GLN A 40 -16.27 37.76 7.66
CA GLN A 40 -15.97 37.88 9.10
C GLN A 40 -15.58 36.55 9.78
N ARG A 41 -14.81 35.68 9.10
CA ARG A 41 -14.40 34.36 9.65
C ARG A 41 -12.91 34.34 10.00
N ILE A 42 -12.60 34.32 11.30
CA ILE A 42 -11.22 34.34 11.84
C ILE A 42 -10.67 32.93 12.03
N GLU A 43 -9.36 32.74 11.80
CA GLU A 43 -8.69 31.45 11.94
C GLU A 43 -8.71 30.90 13.39
N PRO A 44 -8.93 29.59 13.60
CA PRO A 44 -8.94 28.97 14.94
C PRO A 44 -7.63 29.13 15.73
N LYS A 45 -6.51 29.37 15.05
CA LYS A 45 -5.20 29.54 15.70
C LYS A 45 -5.04 30.90 16.37
N ILE A 46 -5.61 31.96 15.79
CA ILE A 46 -5.60 33.30 16.38
C ILE A 46 -6.52 33.31 17.62
N ASN A 47 -7.64 32.59 17.58
CA ASN A 47 -8.45 32.32 18.77
C ASN A 47 -7.63 31.68 19.89
N LYS A 48 -6.82 30.63 19.62
CA LYS A 48 -6.04 29.97 20.69
C LYS A 48 -4.99 30.84 21.38
N THR A 49 -4.33 31.77 20.66
CA THR A 49 -3.35 32.68 21.28
C THR A 49 -4.05 33.73 22.15
N ILE A 50 -5.24 34.16 21.73
CA ILE A 50 -6.06 35.14 22.43
C ILE A 50 -6.81 34.51 23.61
N ASP A 51 -7.27 33.26 23.48
CA ASP A 51 -7.87 32.48 24.57
C ASP A 51 -6.85 32.31 25.70
N ARG A 52 -5.56 32.13 25.38
CA ARG A 52 -4.47 32.15 26.39
C ARG A 52 -4.26 33.53 27.04
N SER A 53 -4.47 34.62 26.29
CA SER A 53 -4.42 35.97 26.87
C SER A 53 -5.65 36.26 27.73
N LEU A 54 -6.83 35.73 27.37
CA LEU A 54 -8.05 35.75 28.17
C LEU A 54 -7.90 34.90 29.45
N ASP A 55 -7.24 33.74 29.37
CA ASP A 55 -6.93 32.89 30.53
C ASP A 55 -6.06 33.63 31.57
N HIS A 56 -5.25 34.61 31.15
CA HIS A 56 -4.48 35.49 32.04
C HIS A 56 -5.31 36.63 32.65
N VAL A 57 -6.39 37.04 32.00
CA VAL A 57 -7.33 38.07 32.50
C VAL A 57 -8.45 37.45 33.34
N GLN A 58 -8.72 36.15 33.15
CA GLN A 58 -9.75 35.37 33.85
C GLN A 58 -9.66 35.43 35.38
N PRO A 59 -8.47 35.44 36.03
CA PRO A 59 -8.34 35.61 37.47
C PRO A 59 -8.77 37.02 37.93
N MET A 60 -8.46 38.06 37.16
CA MET A 60 -8.89 39.44 37.46
C MET A 60 -10.40 39.61 37.32
N LEU A 61 -11.02 38.90 36.37
CA LEU A 61 -12.48 38.84 36.21
C LEU A 61 -13.17 37.97 37.27
N ASN A 62 -12.42 37.15 38.02
CA ASN A 62 -12.91 36.28 39.10
C ASN A 62 -12.80 36.89 40.50
N ASN A 63 -12.42 38.15 40.61
CA ASN A 63 -12.40 38.86 41.88
C ASN A 63 -13.84 39.00 42.44
N ALA A 64 -14.04 38.60 43.69
CA ALA A 64 -15.36 38.42 44.31
C ALA A 64 -16.14 39.74 44.56
N ALA A 65 -15.56 40.90 44.23
CA ALA A 65 -16.12 42.23 44.47
C ALA A 65 -16.80 42.89 43.25
N LEU A 66 -16.85 42.24 42.08
CA LEU A 66 -17.47 42.80 40.87
C LEU A 66 -18.92 42.32 40.69
N GLU A 67 -19.87 43.26 40.65
CA GLU A 67 -21.27 42.96 40.36
C GLU A 67 -21.47 42.41 38.94
N LYS A 68 -22.51 41.58 38.78
CA LYS A 68 -22.77 40.77 37.58
C LYS A 68 -22.85 41.60 36.29
N ASP A 69 -23.41 42.80 36.35
CA ASP A 69 -23.58 43.69 35.20
C ASP A 69 -22.28 44.41 34.81
N GLN A 70 -21.43 44.75 35.78
CA GLN A 70 -20.09 45.31 35.52
C GLN A 70 -19.18 44.27 34.85
N ARG A 71 -19.30 43.00 35.28
CA ARG A 71 -18.61 41.87 34.66
C ARG A 71 -19.03 41.66 33.22
N ALA A 72 -20.33 41.76 32.92
CA ALA A 72 -20.85 41.67 31.56
C ALA A 72 -20.38 42.83 30.66
N GLY A 73 -20.32 44.05 31.20
CA GLY A 73 -19.78 45.23 30.52
C GLY A 73 -18.29 45.09 30.15
N LEU A 74 -17.46 44.61 31.07
CA LEU A 74 -16.03 44.35 30.84
C LEU A 74 -15.82 43.25 29.79
N ILE A 75 -16.55 42.13 29.87
CA ILE A 75 -16.47 41.04 28.89
C ILE A 75 -16.83 41.54 27.48
N SER A 76 -17.87 42.37 27.36
CA SER A 76 -18.28 42.97 26.08
C SER A 76 -17.19 43.90 25.50
N ARG A 77 -16.55 44.72 26.35
CA ARG A 77 -15.51 45.67 25.94
C ARG A 77 -14.22 44.95 25.49
N TYR A 78 -13.77 43.95 26.26
CA TYR A 78 -12.62 43.12 25.88
C TYR A 78 -12.88 42.30 24.62
N SER A 79 -14.10 41.76 24.44
CA SER A 79 -14.49 41.04 23.22
C SER A 79 -14.40 41.92 21.96
N LYS A 80 -14.79 43.20 22.04
CA LYS A 80 -14.65 44.16 20.94
C LYS A 80 -13.19 44.47 20.59
N ILE A 81 -12.33 44.72 21.60
CA ILE A 81 -10.89 45.00 21.40
C ILE A 81 -10.19 43.77 20.79
N ILE A 82 -10.51 42.58 21.29
CA ILE A 82 -10.01 41.31 20.79
C ILE A 82 -10.43 41.07 19.33
N THR A 83 -11.65 41.45 18.97
CA THR A 83 -12.15 41.34 17.60
C THR A 83 -11.39 42.28 16.67
N GLN A 84 -11.11 43.52 17.10
CA GLN A 84 -10.31 44.47 16.33
C GLN A 84 -8.87 43.97 16.10
N TYR A 85 -8.19 43.51 17.16
CA TYR A 85 -6.84 42.92 17.04
C TYR A 85 -6.78 41.68 16.13
N LYS A 86 -7.86 40.89 16.07
CA LYS A 86 -7.97 39.75 15.13
C LYS A 86 -8.00 40.20 13.67
N PHE A 87 -8.64 41.32 13.36
CA PHE A 87 -8.65 41.88 12.00
C PHE A 87 -7.30 42.51 11.64
N ASP A 88 -6.66 43.21 12.57
CA ASP A 88 -5.35 43.85 12.34
C ASP A 88 -4.24 42.80 12.06
N LEU A 89 -4.24 41.66 12.76
CA LEU A 89 -3.33 40.53 12.51
C LEU A 89 -3.56 39.83 11.16
N ILE A 90 -4.81 39.74 10.72
CA ILE A 90 -5.16 39.18 9.40
C ILE A 90 -4.74 40.14 8.30
N ALA A 91 -4.92 41.45 8.49
CA ALA A 91 -4.45 42.49 7.57
C ALA A 91 -2.91 42.45 7.41
N LEU A 92 -2.17 42.31 8.51
CA LEU A 92 -0.70 42.18 8.49
C LEU A 92 -0.22 40.94 7.72
N ASN A 93 -0.94 39.81 7.85
CA ASN A 93 -0.65 38.57 7.14
C ASN A 93 -0.99 38.66 5.64
N LEU A 94 -2.05 39.42 5.30
CA LEU A 94 -2.40 39.73 3.91
C LEU A 94 -1.29 40.56 3.24
N ASP A 95 -0.84 41.63 3.89
CA ASP A 95 0.23 42.50 3.39
C ASP A 95 1.53 41.72 3.21
N THR A 96 1.86 40.83 4.15
CA THR A 96 3.04 39.96 4.05
C THR A 96 2.96 39.04 2.83
N LEU A 97 1.81 38.39 2.61
CA LEU A 97 1.61 37.51 1.45
C LEU A 97 1.58 38.30 0.13
N GLU A 98 1.02 39.50 0.12
CA GLU A 98 1.04 40.39 -1.05
C GLU A 98 2.45 40.86 -1.40
N ASN A 99 3.30 41.09 -0.40
CA ASN A 99 4.72 41.41 -0.60
C ASN A 99 5.48 40.19 -1.17
N ILE A 100 5.22 38.98 -0.67
CA ILE A 100 5.82 37.75 -1.21
C ILE A 100 5.32 37.50 -2.65
N ARG A 101 4.04 37.74 -2.94
CA ARG A 101 3.49 37.66 -4.31
C ARG A 101 4.22 38.62 -5.25
N ARG A 102 4.36 39.89 -4.86
CA ARG A 102 5.11 40.90 -5.63
C ARG A 102 6.56 40.47 -5.88
N GLY A 103 7.24 39.91 -4.88
CA GLY A 103 8.60 39.38 -5.04
C GLY A 103 8.70 38.21 -6.03
N HIS A 104 7.68 37.35 -6.08
CA HIS A 104 7.60 36.30 -7.09
C HIS A 104 7.25 36.83 -8.49
N GLU A 105 6.36 37.81 -8.62
CA GLU A 105 6.04 38.47 -9.89
C GLU A 105 7.28 39.15 -10.50
N GLN A 106 8.07 39.84 -9.68
CA GLN A 106 9.33 40.42 -10.09
C GLN A 106 10.35 39.35 -10.52
N SER A 107 10.47 38.26 -9.75
CA SER A 107 11.33 37.12 -10.11
C SER A 107 10.89 36.41 -11.40
N ILE A 108 9.59 36.43 -11.72
CA ILE A 108 9.05 35.88 -12.97
C ILE A 108 9.48 36.77 -14.13
N SER A 109 9.28 38.09 -14.03
CA SER A 109 9.72 39.07 -15.03
C SER A 109 11.22 38.95 -15.34
N ASP A 110 12.07 38.87 -14.31
CA ASP A 110 13.52 38.70 -14.45
C ASP A 110 13.89 37.38 -15.17
N LEU A 111 13.12 36.32 -14.94
CA LEU A 111 13.33 35.02 -15.57
C LEU A 111 12.79 34.99 -17.00
N GLU A 112 11.73 35.74 -17.32
CA GLU A 112 11.22 35.92 -18.68
C GLU A 112 12.22 36.66 -19.55
N GLU A 113 12.83 37.72 -19.03
CA GLU A 113 13.88 38.46 -19.73
C GLU A 113 15.11 37.57 -20.00
N LYS A 114 15.56 36.80 -19.00
CA LYS A 114 16.65 35.83 -19.15
C LYS A 114 16.31 34.71 -20.13
N LEU A 115 15.06 34.26 -20.17
CA LEU A 115 14.59 33.28 -21.14
C LEU A 115 14.51 33.89 -22.55
N ALA A 116 14.10 35.15 -22.70
CA ALA A 116 14.03 35.85 -23.98
C ALA A 116 15.41 36.00 -24.64
N GLN A 117 16.48 36.09 -23.86
CA GLN A 117 17.85 36.16 -24.36
C GLN A 117 18.41 34.80 -24.85
N VAL A 118 17.88 33.67 -24.34
CA VAL A 118 18.46 32.33 -24.55
C VAL A 118 17.55 31.40 -25.38
N CYS A 119 16.27 31.73 -25.53
CA CYS A 119 15.24 30.82 -26.06
C CYS A 119 14.85 31.13 -27.53
N PRO A 120 14.78 30.14 -28.45
CA PRO A 120 14.31 30.34 -29.82
C PRO A 120 12.84 30.79 -29.91
N PRO A 121 12.42 31.56 -30.93
CA PRO A 121 11.07 32.13 -31.05
C PRO A 121 9.92 31.11 -30.95
N LEU A 122 10.06 29.95 -31.60
CA LEU A 122 9.07 28.85 -31.55
C LEU A 122 8.86 28.28 -30.12
N LEU A 123 9.93 28.25 -29.32
CA LEU A 123 9.86 27.75 -27.94
C LEU A 123 9.27 28.79 -26.99
N ARG A 124 9.40 30.09 -27.31
CA ARG A 124 8.71 31.19 -26.58
C ARG A 124 7.20 31.11 -26.77
N GLN A 125 6.74 30.90 -28.01
CA GLN A 125 5.33 30.73 -28.31
C GLN A 125 4.74 29.55 -27.51
N ALA A 126 5.42 28.40 -27.51
CA ALA A 126 4.99 27.22 -26.77
C ALA A 126 4.98 27.42 -25.23
N ILE A 127 5.89 28.23 -24.68
CA ILE A 127 5.90 28.58 -23.25
C ILE A 127 4.72 29.50 -22.93
N ALA A 128 4.46 30.52 -23.76
CA ALA A 128 3.36 31.46 -23.60
C ALA A 128 1.98 30.76 -23.72
N ASP A 129 1.81 29.89 -24.71
CA ASP A 129 0.59 29.10 -24.91
C ASP A 129 0.32 28.20 -23.68
N ARG A 130 1.38 27.57 -23.17
CA ARG A 130 1.30 26.70 -21.98
C ARG A 130 1.01 27.50 -20.70
N GLN A 131 1.52 28.73 -20.59
CA GLN A 131 1.22 29.65 -19.49
C GLN A 131 -0.24 30.08 -19.52
N GLN A 132 -0.78 30.47 -20.69
CA GLN A 132 -2.20 30.82 -20.82
C GLN A 132 -3.13 29.66 -20.50
N ILE A 133 -2.79 28.43 -20.92
CA ILE A 133 -3.55 27.22 -20.57
C ILE A 133 -3.53 26.98 -19.06
N MET A 134 -2.38 27.19 -18.41
CA MET A 134 -2.24 27.02 -16.97
C MET A 134 -3.07 28.05 -16.19
N ILE A 135 -3.04 29.32 -16.61
CA ILE A 135 -3.83 30.42 -16.01
C ILE A 135 -5.33 30.13 -16.15
N LYS A 136 -5.82 29.81 -17.36
CA LYS A 136 -7.24 29.49 -17.60
C LYS A 136 -7.73 28.28 -16.80
N ARG A 137 -6.88 27.26 -16.61
CA ARG A 137 -7.18 26.07 -15.78
C ARG A 137 -7.19 26.40 -14.29
N HIS A 138 -6.28 27.26 -13.82
CA HIS A 138 -6.23 27.68 -12.42
C HIS A 138 -7.45 28.52 -12.05
N GLN A 139 -7.87 29.46 -12.91
CA GLN A 139 -9.10 30.25 -12.73
C GLN A 139 -10.35 29.35 -12.59
N LYS A 140 -10.52 28.35 -13.47
CA LYS A 140 -11.62 27.37 -13.37
C LYS A 140 -11.59 26.54 -12.08
N LEU A 141 -10.41 26.13 -11.62
CA LEU A 141 -10.24 25.40 -10.35
C LEU A 141 -10.55 26.27 -9.14
N LEU A 142 -10.16 27.55 -9.18
CA LEU A 142 -10.45 28.52 -8.13
C LEU A 142 -11.95 28.77 -8.02
N GLU A 143 -12.64 29.00 -9.16
CA GLU A 143 -14.09 29.14 -9.23
C GLU A 143 -14.83 27.91 -8.67
N HIS A 144 -14.35 26.71 -8.98
CA HIS A 144 -14.91 25.46 -8.46
C HIS A 144 -14.70 25.31 -6.95
N LYS A 145 -13.51 25.67 -6.44
CA LYS A 145 -13.21 25.63 -5.00
C LYS A 145 -14.01 26.68 -4.21
N LEU A 146 -14.16 27.89 -4.74
CA LEU A 146 -14.97 28.96 -4.15
C LEU A 146 -16.46 28.62 -4.10
N LYS A 147 -16.96 27.81 -5.05
CA LYS A 147 -18.32 27.23 -4.99
C LYS A 147 -18.43 26.12 -3.94
N SER A 148 -17.40 25.29 -3.76
CA SER A 148 -17.39 24.19 -2.78
C SER A 148 -17.21 24.63 -1.32
N SER A 149 -16.61 25.80 -1.06
CA SER A 149 -16.37 26.32 0.30
C SER A 149 -17.61 26.88 0.99
N ARG A 150 -18.74 27.04 0.27
CA ARG A 150 -20.04 27.39 0.87
C ARG A 150 -20.67 26.25 1.69
N SER A 151 -20.24 24.99 1.55
CA SER A 151 -20.97 23.83 2.12
C SER A 151 -20.28 22.99 3.22
N ARG A 152 -19.12 23.36 3.78
CA ARG A 152 -18.47 22.52 4.82
C ARG A 152 -18.11 23.25 6.11
N ARG A 153 -18.80 22.86 7.19
CA ARG A 153 -18.50 23.15 8.60
C ARG A 153 -17.38 22.24 9.12
N ARG A 154 -16.44 22.86 9.87
CA ARG A 154 -15.52 22.34 10.92
C ARG A 154 -14.63 21.11 10.64
N SER A 155 -13.32 21.34 10.60
CA SER A 155 -12.38 20.80 11.61
C SER A 155 -11.04 21.55 11.53
N SER A 156 -10.54 21.97 12.69
CA SER A 156 -9.30 22.75 12.84
C SER A 156 -8.11 21.79 13.01
N TYR A 157 -7.12 21.86 12.13
CA TYR A 157 -5.78 21.37 12.43
C TYR A 157 -4.74 22.44 12.12
N SER A 158 -3.74 22.46 12.99
CA SER A 158 -2.78 23.53 13.20
C SER A 158 -1.73 23.64 12.09
N ASN A 159 -1.63 24.83 11.49
CA ASN A 159 -0.54 25.28 10.62
C ASN A 159 0.83 25.25 11.31
N SER A 160 1.64 24.20 11.16
CA SER A 160 3.09 24.33 11.30
C SER A 160 3.75 23.87 10.02
N VAL A 161 4.00 24.88 9.17
CA VAL A 161 5.12 24.96 8.24
C VAL A 161 5.25 23.78 7.27
N ILE A 162 4.43 23.88 6.22
CA ILE A 162 4.54 23.17 4.96
C ILE A 162 5.70 23.81 4.18
N TYR A 163 6.94 23.41 4.46
CA TYR A 163 8.04 23.56 3.48
C TYR A 163 8.07 22.32 2.60
N THR A 164 7.39 22.48 1.46
CA THR A 164 7.42 21.64 0.28
C THR A 164 8.82 21.56 -0.34
N GLN A 165 9.55 20.49 -0.03
CA GLN A 165 10.34 19.79 -1.04
C GLN A 165 9.67 18.43 -1.25
N ILE A 166 9.13 18.21 -2.44
CA ILE A 166 8.45 16.97 -2.81
C ILE A 166 9.53 15.90 -2.97
N THR A 167 9.63 15.03 -1.98
CA THR A 167 10.41 13.80 -1.99
C THR A 167 9.56 12.67 -1.40
N ALA A 168 9.99 11.43 -1.62
CA ALA A 168 9.31 10.19 -1.27
C ALA A 168 8.61 10.22 0.11
N SER A 169 7.47 9.52 0.23
CA SER A 169 6.71 9.23 1.47
C SER A 169 7.29 9.86 2.74
N LEU A 170 6.97 11.14 3.00
CA LEU A 170 7.44 11.86 4.18
C LEU A 170 7.21 11.00 5.44
N PRO A 171 8.27 10.72 6.22
CA PRO A 171 8.13 9.98 7.46
C PRO A 171 7.28 10.77 8.45
N SER A 172 6.48 10.08 9.25
CA SER A 172 5.77 10.66 10.38
C SER A 172 6.67 10.57 11.61
N ILE A 173 7.24 11.70 12.03
CA ILE A 173 8.17 11.79 13.16
C ILE A 173 7.49 12.60 14.27
N GLU A 174 7.23 11.96 15.41
CA GLU A 174 6.61 12.60 16.60
C GLU A 174 7.62 12.96 17.69
N VAL A 175 8.89 12.52 17.54
CA VAL A 175 9.94 12.69 18.55
C VAL A 175 11.10 13.47 17.97
N TYR A 176 11.72 14.33 18.78
CA TYR A 176 12.96 14.99 18.40
C TYR A 176 14.12 13.98 18.35
N LEU A 177 14.70 13.80 17.16
CA LEU A 177 15.71 12.77 16.88
C LEU A 177 17.16 13.26 17.00
N ASN A 178 17.38 14.57 17.21
CA ASN A 178 18.71 15.19 17.24
C ASN A 178 19.60 14.80 16.04
N LEU A 179 19.01 14.74 14.85
CA LEU A 179 19.72 14.43 13.60
C LEU A 179 20.12 15.71 12.89
N SER A 180 21.31 15.74 12.29
CA SER A 180 21.75 16.81 11.40
C SER A 180 20.81 16.95 10.18
N PRO A 181 20.76 18.11 9.51
CA PRO A 181 19.97 18.29 8.30
C PRO A 181 20.25 17.26 7.20
N GLN A 182 21.50 16.81 7.07
CA GLN A 182 21.90 15.77 6.10
C GLN A 182 21.34 14.39 6.48
N GLN A 183 21.41 14.02 7.75
CA GLN A 183 20.83 12.77 8.26
C GLN A 183 19.31 12.78 8.18
N MET A 184 18.67 13.89 8.53
CA MET A 184 17.22 14.07 8.43
C MET A 184 16.78 13.99 6.96
N SER A 185 17.51 14.62 6.04
CA SER A 185 17.28 14.51 4.60
C SER A 185 17.41 13.07 4.10
N MET A 186 18.41 12.32 4.58
CA MET A 186 18.58 10.89 4.25
C MET A 186 17.43 10.03 4.79
N LEU A 187 16.93 10.34 6.00
CA LEU A 187 15.82 9.63 6.63
C LEU A 187 14.49 9.89 5.91
N ILE A 188 14.23 11.14 5.51
CA ILE A 188 13.01 11.57 4.82
C ILE A 188 12.98 11.03 3.39
N ASN A 189 14.07 11.20 2.65
CA ASN A 189 14.12 10.84 1.24
C ASN A 189 14.39 9.35 1.02
N GLY A 190 14.63 8.61 2.10
CA GLY A 190 15.26 7.30 2.08
C GLY A 190 16.67 7.36 1.51
N LEU A 191 17.33 6.19 1.44
CA LEU A 191 18.45 6.06 0.51
C LEU A 191 17.91 6.35 -0.88
N LYS A 192 18.37 7.42 -1.51
CA LYS A 192 18.09 7.67 -2.94
C LYS A 192 18.52 6.48 -3.80
N TYR A 193 19.46 5.66 -3.31
CA TYR A 193 19.97 4.42 -3.89
C TYR A 193 20.47 3.48 -2.80
N VAL A 194 20.10 2.20 -2.82
CA VAL A 194 21.05 1.16 -2.38
C VAL A 194 21.95 0.97 -3.58
N VAL A 195 23.11 1.63 -3.62
CA VAL A 195 24.05 1.39 -4.71
C VAL A 195 24.51 -0.07 -4.59
N PRO A 196 24.54 -0.87 -5.68
CA PRO A 196 25.37 -2.07 -5.86
C PRO A 196 26.49 -2.33 -4.86
N CYS A 197 27.31 -1.28 -4.66
CA CYS A 197 28.50 -1.27 -3.83
C CYS A 197 28.23 -1.51 -2.34
N GLN A 198 27.01 -1.27 -1.84
CA GLN A 198 26.74 -1.39 -0.40
C GLN A 198 26.92 -2.84 0.08
N THR A 199 26.54 -3.85 -0.70
CA THR A 199 26.78 -5.26 -0.33
C THR A 199 28.28 -5.58 -0.31
N GLN A 200 29.10 -4.91 -1.13
CA GLN A 200 30.56 -5.04 -1.10
C GLN A 200 31.19 -4.30 0.09
N PHE A 201 30.62 -3.18 0.55
CA PHE A 201 31.10 -2.39 1.70
C PHE A 201 30.61 -2.89 3.06
N ILE A 202 29.39 -3.44 3.14
CA ILE A 202 28.82 -4.02 4.36
C ILE A 202 29.68 -5.20 4.84
N VAL A 203 30.22 -5.96 3.89
CA VAL A 203 31.06 -7.15 4.15
C VAL A 203 32.48 -6.75 4.55
N ALA A 204 33.01 -5.64 4.02
CA ALA A 204 34.32 -5.13 4.41
C ALA A 204 34.35 -4.46 5.79
N ALA A 205 33.21 -4.02 6.33
CA ALA A 205 33.14 -3.23 7.56
C ALA A 205 32.81 -4.05 8.84
N ALA A 206 32.40 -5.30 8.69
CA ALA A 206 32.14 -6.23 9.79
C ALA A 206 32.86 -7.52 9.43
N SER A 207 34.01 -7.80 10.06
CA SER A 207 34.85 -9.00 9.99
C SER A 207 34.17 -10.18 9.29
N GLY A 208 34.10 -10.13 7.96
CA GLY A 208 33.10 -10.83 7.17
C GLY A 208 33.72 -11.27 5.86
N PRO A 209 33.19 -12.35 5.27
CA PRO A 209 33.96 -13.21 4.40
C PRO A 209 34.43 -12.46 3.15
N PHE A 210 35.69 -12.69 2.75
CA PHE A 210 36.35 -12.06 1.61
C PHE A 210 35.45 -12.06 0.36
N ILE A 211 35.65 -11.09 -0.54
CA ILE A 211 34.87 -10.94 -1.80
C ILE A 211 34.71 -12.27 -2.54
N ASP A 212 35.76 -13.09 -2.53
CA ASP A 212 35.84 -14.43 -3.12
C ASP A 212 34.83 -15.41 -2.52
N THR A 213 34.57 -15.33 -1.21
CA THR A 213 33.58 -16.19 -0.55
C THR A 213 32.17 -15.91 -1.06
N ILE A 214 31.80 -14.64 -1.26
CA ILE A 214 30.48 -14.27 -1.78
C ILE A 214 30.35 -14.63 -3.26
N VAL A 215 31.44 -14.54 -4.02
CA VAL A 215 31.48 -15.03 -5.41
C VAL A 215 31.24 -16.54 -5.41
N ASN A 216 31.97 -17.27 -4.58
CA ASN A 216 31.82 -18.71 -4.43
C ASN A 216 30.42 -19.10 -4.00
N GLU A 217 29.81 -18.43 -3.01
CA GLU A 217 28.43 -18.69 -2.59
C GLU A 217 27.41 -18.47 -3.73
N GLN A 218 27.58 -17.40 -4.52
CA GLN A 218 26.68 -17.13 -5.65
C GLN A 218 26.88 -18.13 -6.78
N PHE A 219 28.13 -18.46 -7.10
CA PHE A 219 28.48 -19.48 -8.07
C PHE A 219 27.88 -20.82 -7.65
N GLU A 220 28.12 -21.27 -6.41
CA GLU A 220 27.59 -22.54 -5.91
C GLU A 220 26.06 -22.56 -5.89
N SER A 221 25.41 -21.44 -5.56
CA SER A 221 23.96 -21.33 -5.62
C SER A 221 23.42 -21.46 -7.05
N ILE A 222 24.03 -20.78 -8.02
CA ILE A 222 23.66 -20.84 -9.45
C ILE A 222 23.95 -22.25 -10.00
N PHE A 223 25.14 -22.77 -9.70
CA PHE A 223 25.60 -24.06 -10.17
C PHE A 223 24.75 -25.20 -9.60
N THR A 224 24.34 -25.14 -8.34
CA THR A 224 23.42 -26.13 -7.76
C THR A 224 22.07 -26.16 -8.49
N ILE A 225 21.52 -24.99 -8.87
CA ILE A 225 20.26 -24.94 -9.62
C ILE A 225 20.42 -25.57 -11.01
N VAL A 226 21.51 -25.24 -11.71
CA VAL A 226 21.82 -25.84 -13.01
C VAL A 226 22.05 -27.34 -12.88
N ARG A 227 22.86 -27.77 -11.92
CA ARG A 227 23.16 -29.18 -11.66
C ARG A 227 21.89 -29.98 -11.38
N ASN A 228 20.98 -29.47 -10.56
CA ASN A 228 19.70 -30.11 -10.29
C ASN A 228 18.85 -30.23 -11.56
N CYS A 229 18.79 -29.17 -12.38
CA CYS A 229 18.06 -29.17 -13.65
C CYS A 229 18.59 -30.21 -14.66
N LEU A 230 19.91 -30.41 -14.67
CA LEU A 230 20.61 -31.39 -15.52
C LEU A 230 20.45 -32.82 -14.99
N ASN A 231 20.64 -33.01 -13.67
CA ASN A 231 20.45 -34.30 -13.00
C ASN A 231 19.00 -34.81 -13.16
N ASP A 232 18.01 -33.91 -13.07
CA ASP A 232 16.58 -34.22 -13.31
C ASP A 232 16.30 -34.78 -14.72
N ARG A 233 17.28 -34.66 -15.64
CA ARG A 233 17.23 -35.10 -17.04
C ARG A 233 18.33 -36.11 -17.38
N GLY A 234 18.96 -36.72 -16.37
CA GLY A 234 19.96 -37.76 -16.56
C GLY A 234 21.33 -37.27 -17.03
N ILE A 235 21.59 -35.96 -17.03
CA ILE A 235 22.91 -35.39 -17.37
C ILE A 235 23.70 -35.23 -16.08
N LEU A 236 24.65 -36.14 -15.84
CA LEU A 236 25.46 -36.16 -14.63
C LEU A 236 26.53 -35.07 -14.65
N SER A 237 27.00 -34.70 -13.46
CA SER A 237 28.09 -33.71 -13.28
C SER A 237 29.43 -34.16 -13.89
N SER A 238 29.58 -35.45 -14.21
CA SER A 238 30.73 -36.04 -14.89
C SER A 238 30.74 -35.83 -16.41
N ASP A 239 29.62 -35.40 -17.01
CA ASP A 239 29.47 -35.15 -18.44
C ASP A 239 30.49 -34.10 -18.93
N ILE A 240 31.12 -34.37 -20.08
CA ILE A 240 32.16 -33.52 -20.65
C ILE A 240 31.64 -32.10 -20.94
N ARG A 241 30.37 -31.96 -21.34
CA ARG A 241 29.73 -30.66 -21.58
C ARG A 241 29.61 -29.86 -20.30
N VAL A 242 29.28 -30.51 -19.18
CA VAL A 242 29.20 -29.87 -17.86
C VAL A 242 30.60 -29.44 -17.41
N LYS A 243 31.60 -30.30 -17.58
CA LYS A 243 33.01 -29.98 -17.27
C LYS A 243 33.55 -28.81 -18.10
N MET A 244 33.19 -28.71 -19.38
CA MET A 244 33.58 -27.60 -20.26
C MET A 244 32.80 -26.30 -19.98
N ALA A 245 31.54 -26.40 -19.59
CA ALA A 245 30.69 -25.24 -19.32
C ALA A 245 30.98 -24.57 -17.96
N LEU A 246 31.47 -25.33 -16.98
CA LEU A 246 31.72 -24.89 -15.60
C LEU A 246 32.73 -23.72 -15.49
N PRO A 247 33.91 -23.79 -16.15
CA PRO A 247 34.88 -22.70 -16.12
C PRO A 247 34.33 -21.42 -16.75
N GLU A 248 33.58 -21.54 -17.86
CA GLU A 248 32.95 -20.39 -18.51
C GLU A 248 31.86 -19.76 -17.62
N LEU A 249 31.04 -20.57 -16.94
CA LEU A 249 30.05 -20.06 -16.00
C LEU A 249 30.71 -19.32 -14.83
N ARG A 250 31.81 -19.89 -14.30
CA ARG A 250 32.60 -19.26 -13.23
C ARG A 250 33.20 -17.95 -13.70
N GLN A 251 33.79 -17.91 -14.90
CA GLN A 251 34.31 -16.69 -15.51
C GLN A 251 33.21 -15.64 -15.72
N ILE A 252 32.02 -16.04 -16.17
CA ILE A 252 30.85 -15.16 -16.28
C ILE A 252 30.55 -14.56 -14.90
N VAL A 253 30.46 -15.42 -13.85
CA VAL A 253 30.21 -14.99 -12.45
C VAL A 253 31.31 -14.06 -11.91
N ASP A 254 32.57 -14.33 -12.21
CA ASP A 254 33.75 -13.57 -11.77
C ASP A 254 33.84 -12.20 -12.47
N THR A 255 33.54 -12.16 -13.77
CA THR A 255 33.52 -10.94 -14.59
C THR A 255 32.52 -9.91 -14.05
N PHE A 256 31.44 -10.36 -13.39
CA PHE A 256 30.49 -9.44 -12.75
C PHE A 256 31.09 -8.66 -11.58
N LYS A 257 32.11 -9.19 -10.89
CA LYS A 257 32.71 -8.49 -9.73
C LYS A 257 34.02 -7.77 -10.06
N SER A 258 34.66 -8.05 -11.20
CA SER A 258 35.89 -7.38 -11.65
C SER A 258 35.62 -6.07 -12.42
N GLN A 259 34.38 -5.81 -12.85
CA GLN A 259 34.01 -4.53 -13.45
C GLN A 259 34.29 -3.36 -12.49
N LYS A 260 35.14 -2.43 -12.92
CA LYS A 260 35.54 -1.26 -12.12
C LYS A 260 34.34 -0.35 -11.86
N ILE A 261 33.90 -0.28 -10.61
CA ILE A 261 32.95 0.74 -10.15
C ILE A 261 33.64 2.12 -10.21
N SER A 262 32.95 3.12 -10.76
CA SER A 262 33.48 4.48 -10.87
C SER A 262 33.83 5.09 -9.50
N LYS A 263 34.87 5.93 -9.46
CA LYS A 263 35.32 6.60 -8.23
C LYS A 263 34.19 7.38 -7.55
N GLN A 264 33.39 8.11 -8.34
CA GLN A 264 32.23 8.87 -7.86
C GLN A 264 31.18 7.98 -7.19
N LEU A 265 30.87 6.81 -7.76
CA LEU A 265 29.91 5.88 -7.16
C LEU A 265 30.44 5.26 -5.85
N LYS A 266 31.74 4.96 -5.78
CA LYS A 266 32.38 4.46 -4.55
C LYS A 266 32.36 5.50 -3.42
N GLU A 267 32.71 6.75 -3.72
CA GLU A 267 32.73 7.85 -2.75
C GLU A 267 31.33 8.14 -2.22
N ARG A 268 30.35 8.23 -3.12
CA ARG A 268 28.93 8.39 -2.77
C ARG A 268 28.43 7.25 -1.87
N ALA A 269 28.67 6.00 -2.26
CA ALA A 269 28.22 4.83 -1.49
C ALA A 269 28.84 4.79 -0.08
N ARG A 270 30.12 5.16 0.05
CA ARG A 270 30.79 5.27 1.35
C ARG A 270 30.17 6.38 2.22
N HIS A 271 29.89 7.54 1.65
CA HIS A 271 29.24 8.65 2.36
C HIS A 271 27.83 8.24 2.82
N GLU A 272 27.01 7.70 1.93
CA GLU A 272 25.66 7.20 2.25
C GLU A 272 25.70 6.13 3.36
N TYR A 273 26.61 5.15 3.26
CA TYR A 273 26.78 4.11 4.28
C TYR A 273 27.18 4.69 5.65
N LYS A 274 28.14 5.62 5.69
CA LYS A 274 28.53 6.31 6.93
C LYS A 274 27.35 7.05 7.55
N THR A 275 26.57 7.77 6.74
CA THR A 275 25.38 8.50 7.20
C THR A 275 24.32 7.55 7.77
N ILE A 276 24.05 6.42 7.11
CA ILE A 276 23.11 5.40 7.61
C ILE A 276 23.60 4.80 8.93
N ARG A 277 24.88 4.42 9.00
CA ARG A 277 25.46 3.84 10.23
C ARG A 277 25.38 4.84 11.38
N SER A 278 25.61 6.12 11.10
CA SER A 278 25.49 7.19 12.07
C SER A 278 24.04 7.36 12.54
N ILE A 279 23.05 7.43 11.63
CA ILE A 279 21.63 7.45 11.98
C ILE A 279 21.26 6.23 12.81
N ARG A 280 21.69 5.03 12.38
CA ARG A 280 21.39 3.78 13.08
C ARG A 280 21.95 3.79 14.50
N ARG A 281 23.19 4.27 14.70
CA ARG A 281 23.77 4.40 16.03
C ARG A 281 22.92 5.31 16.91
N LEU A 282 22.62 6.52 16.43
CA LEU A 282 21.84 7.51 17.17
C LEU A 282 20.42 7.03 17.50
N LEU A 283 19.77 6.32 16.58
CA LEU A 283 18.42 5.78 16.81
C LEU A 283 18.43 4.51 17.66
N HIS A 284 19.50 3.70 17.62
CA HIS A 284 19.62 2.50 18.44
C HIS A 284 19.89 2.84 19.91
N GLU A 285 20.58 3.94 20.17
CA GLU A 285 20.81 4.50 21.52
C GLU A 285 19.54 5.09 22.16
N ARG A 286 18.39 5.07 21.47
CA ARG A 286 17.11 5.65 21.92
C ARG A 286 16.08 4.57 22.29
N PRO A 287 16.13 4.00 23.51
CA PRO A 287 15.16 3.04 24.01
C PRO A 287 13.79 3.67 24.35
N ASP A 288 13.60 4.96 24.07
CA ASP A 288 12.35 5.69 24.19
C ASP A 288 11.55 5.81 22.87
N ILE A 289 12.13 5.42 21.71
CA ILE A 289 11.45 5.53 20.39
C ILE A 289 11.10 4.20 19.74
N VAL A 290 9.97 4.14 19.05
CA VAL A 290 9.55 3.02 18.17
C VAL A 290 9.63 3.46 16.72
N ILE A 291 10.25 2.61 15.89
CA ILE A 291 10.38 2.81 14.45
C ILE A 291 9.57 1.73 13.73
N CYS A 292 8.54 2.11 12.99
CA CYS A 292 7.68 1.18 12.28
C CYS A 292 7.16 1.76 10.97
N ARG A 293 6.25 1.04 10.30
CA ARG A 293 5.53 1.54 9.13
C ARG A 293 4.11 1.90 9.53
N THR A 294 3.56 2.94 8.92
CA THR A 294 2.14 3.28 9.02
C THR A 294 1.26 2.25 8.31
N ASP A 295 -0.02 2.19 8.65
CA ASP A 295 -0.96 1.24 8.05
C ASP A 295 -1.20 1.51 6.55
N LYS A 296 -1.80 2.65 6.19
CA LYS A 296 -2.26 2.90 4.80
C LYS A 296 -1.15 3.36 3.86
N THR A 297 -0.31 4.30 4.27
CA THR A 297 0.72 4.91 3.39
C THR A 297 2.01 4.10 3.35
N LYS A 298 2.17 3.13 4.26
CA LYS A 298 3.41 2.35 4.46
C LYS A 298 4.67 3.23 4.67
N ALA A 299 4.48 4.50 5.02
CA ALA A 299 5.54 5.45 5.31
C ALA A 299 6.25 5.08 6.61
N LEU A 300 7.49 5.53 6.76
CA LEU A 300 8.26 5.36 8.00
C LEU A 300 7.61 6.20 9.12
N TYR A 301 7.43 5.60 10.29
CA TYR A 301 6.91 6.23 11.49
C TYR A 301 7.94 6.13 12.61
N ILE A 302 8.20 7.25 13.29
CA ILE A 302 9.08 7.32 14.46
C ILE A 302 8.33 8.04 15.57
N GLY A 303 7.90 7.27 16.57
CA GLY A 303 7.09 7.77 17.68
C GLY A 303 7.65 7.35 19.04
N ASN A 304 7.03 7.85 20.09
CA ASN A 304 7.40 7.51 21.45
C ASN A 304 6.94 6.08 21.82
N ARG A 305 7.83 5.28 22.41
CA ARG A 305 7.60 3.88 22.79
C ARG A 305 6.52 3.73 23.85
N THR A 306 6.52 4.57 24.89
CA THR A 306 5.50 4.49 25.96
C THR A 306 4.13 4.87 25.43
N THR A 307 4.05 5.86 24.52
CA THR A 307 2.80 6.23 23.84
C THR A 307 2.26 5.09 22.96
N MET A 308 3.13 4.45 22.18
CA MET A 308 2.75 3.26 21.39
C MET A 308 2.28 2.11 22.29
N ALA A 309 2.99 1.87 23.41
CA ALA A 309 2.64 0.83 24.35
C ALA A 309 1.26 1.08 24.98
N ARG A 310 1.02 2.30 25.48
CA ARG A 310 -0.27 2.73 26.02
C ARG A 310 -1.40 2.53 25.01
N LYS A 311 -1.23 2.98 23.76
CA LYS A 311 -2.24 2.79 22.70
C LYS A 311 -2.55 1.32 22.41
N ALA A 312 -1.56 0.44 22.52
CA ALA A 312 -1.78 -1.00 22.35
C ALA A 312 -2.60 -1.59 23.51
N TYR A 313 -2.29 -1.22 24.75
CA TYR A 313 -3.07 -1.64 25.92
C TYR A 313 -4.50 -1.08 25.87
N GLU A 314 -4.67 0.20 25.57
CA GLU A 314 -6.00 0.81 25.36
C GLU A 314 -6.81 0.08 24.29
N TYR A 315 -6.17 -0.40 23.22
CA TYR A 315 -6.81 -1.22 22.21
C TYR A 315 -7.22 -2.60 22.75
N MET A 316 -6.32 -3.27 23.49
CA MET A 316 -6.59 -4.57 24.10
C MET A 316 -7.76 -4.49 25.09
N ASP A 317 -7.75 -3.48 25.97
CA ASP A 317 -8.81 -3.24 26.97
C ASP A 317 -10.14 -2.93 26.30
N LYS A 318 -10.14 -2.03 25.31
CA LYS A 318 -11.36 -1.64 24.59
C LYS A 318 -12.03 -2.80 23.86
N THR A 319 -11.23 -3.72 23.31
CA THR A 319 -11.76 -4.85 22.52
C THR A 319 -12.11 -6.06 23.37
N THR A 320 -11.57 -6.15 24.59
CA THR A 320 -11.64 -7.31 25.48
C THR A 320 -11.31 -8.64 24.77
N ALA A 321 -10.52 -8.56 23.70
CA ALA A 321 -10.24 -9.68 22.82
C ALA A 321 -9.00 -10.49 23.22
N TYR A 322 -8.24 -10.00 24.19
CA TYR A 322 -6.95 -10.54 24.60
C TYR A 322 -6.89 -10.74 26.11
N GLU A 323 -6.28 -11.85 26.50
CA GLU A 323 -6.09 -12.26 27.89
C GLU A 323 -4.59 -12.47 28.14
N GLU A 324 -4.06 -11.93 29.24
CA GLU A 324 -2.66 -12.14 29.65
C GLU A 324 -2.50 -13.50 30.34
N LEU A 325 -1.46 -14.26 30.00
CA LEU A 325 -1.11 -15.49 30.73
C LEU A 325 -0.25 -15.14 31.94
N VAL A 326 -0.87 -15.16 33.13
CA VAL A 326 -0.26 -14.71 34.39
C VAL A 326 0.80 -15.68 34.91
N ASP A 327 0.74 -16.96 34.52
CA ASP A 327 1.71 -17.98 34.94
C ASP A 327 3.10 -17.83 34.30
N GLY A 328 3.23 -16.94 33.30
CA GLY A 328 4.49 -16.66 32.61
C GLY A 328 5.04 -17.84 31.80
N ARG A 329 4.28 -18.93 31.65
CA ARG A 329 4.72 -20.12 30.91
C ARG A 329 4.53 -19.92 29.41
N SER A 330 5.54 -20.30 28.64
CA SER A 330 5.46 -20.19 27.18
C SER A 330 4.53 -21.29 26.63
N PRO A 331 3.46 -20.94 25.90
CA PRO A 331 2.53 -21.93 25.34
C PRO A 331 3.06 -22.63 24.08
N LEU A 332 4.28 -22.30 23.64
CA LEU A 332 4.82 -22.75 22.35
C LEU A 332 4.89 -24.28 22.24
N SER A 333 5.36 -24.95 23.30
CA SER A 333 5.49 -26.41 23.34
C SER A 333 4.12 -27.08 23.27
N ASP A 334 3.16 -26.60 24.06
CA ASP A 334 1.81 -27.15 24.13
C ASP A 334 1.09 -27.04 22.78
N ILE A 335 1.23 -25.91 22.08
CA ILE A 335 0.67 -25.72 20.75
C ILE A 335 1.32 -26.67 19.74
N LEU A 336 2.64 -26.83 19.79
CA LEU A 336 3.35 -27.74 18.88
C LEU A 336 2.91 -29.19 19.11
N GLN A 337 2.82 -29.63 20.37
CA GLN A 337 2.35 -30.96 20.73
C GLN A 337 0.89 -31.17 20.29
N GLY A 338 0.02 -30.19 20.54
CA GLY A 338 -1.36 -30.21 20.08
C GLY A 338 -1.48 -30.33 18.55
N LEU A 339 -0.61 -29.64 17.81
CA LEU A 339 -0.55 -29.72 16.35
C LEU A 339 -0.13 -31.11 15.89
N HIS A 340 0.88 -31.71 16.53
CA HIS A 340 1.29 -33.09 16.24
C HIS A 340 0.15 -34.07 16.47
N THR A 341 -0.47 -34.03 17.65
CA THR A 341 -1.62 -34.89 18.00
C THR A 341 -2.77 -34.75 17.00
N LEU A 342 -3.10 -33.52 16.61
CA LEU A 342 -4.13 -33.24 15.62
C LEU A 342 -3.79 -33.85 14.26
N LEU A 343 -2.58 -33.60 13.75
CA LEU A 343 -2.17 -34.11 12.43
C LEU A 343 -2.02 -35.64 12.42
N ASP A 344 -1.53 -36.23 13.51
CA ASP A 344 -1.41 -37.69 13.66
C ASP A 344 -2.79 -38.35 13.64
N TYR A 345 -3.77 -37.75 14.34
CA TYR A 345 -5.16 -38.20 14.27
C TYR A 345 -5.70 -38.16 12.83
N VAL A 346 -5.52 -37.03 12.13
CA VAL A 346 -6.03 -36.85 10.76
C VAL A 346 -5.36 -37.82 9.77
N VAL A 347 -4.07 -38.13 9.94
CA VAL A 347 -3.38 -39.12 9.09
C VAL A 347 -3.84 -40.55 9.41
N ARG A 348 -3.90 -40.92 10.69
CA ARG A 348 -4.32 -42.26 11.14
C ARG A 348 -5.76 -42.60 10.72
N THR A 349 -6.60 -41.58 10.59
CA THR A 349 -8.00 -41.71 10.12
C THR A 349 -8.13 -41.48 8.61
N HIS A 350 -7.01 -41.46 7.87
CA HIS A 350 -6.94 -41.34 6.41
C HIS A 350 -7.51 -40.03 5.81
N GLY A 351 -7.57 -38.96 6.60
CA GLY A 351 -7.93 -37.61 6.12
C GLY A 351 -6.80 -36.93 5.33
N LEU A 352 -5.54 -37.15 5.73
CA LEU A 352 -4.35 -36.64 5.07
C LEU A 352 -3.31 -37.75 4.87
N THR A 353 -2.44 -37.56 3.88
CA THR A 353 -1.26 -38.41 3.68
C THR A 353 -0.09 -37.96 4.56
N ASP A 354 0.87 -38.86 4.84
CA ASP A 354 2.10 -38.51 5.54
C ASP A 354 2.90 -37.40 4.85
N LYS A 355 2.88 -37.37 3.51
CA LYS A 355 3.51 -36.32 2.72
C LYS A 355 2.85 -34.97 2.98
N GLN A 356 1.52 -34.91 3.03
CA GLN A 356 0.79 -33.69 3.38
C GLN A 356 1.08 -33.27 4.83
N ARG A 357 1.06 -34.21 5.79
CA ARG A 357 1.44 -33.93 7.18
C ARG A 357 2.80 -33.26 7.29
N LYS A 358 3.83 -33.78 6.62
CA LYS A 358 5.18 -33.18 6.60
C LYS A 358 5.20 -31.75 6.06
N THR A 359 4.30 -31.40 5.14
CA THR A 359 4.18 -30.02 4.61
C THR A 359 3.44 -29.06 5.54
N LEU A 360 2.66 -29.58 6.49
CA LEU A 360 1.91 -28.79 7.48
C LEU A 360 2.68 -28.57 8.77
N LEU A 361 3.73 -29.37 9.03
CA LEU A 361 4.60 -29.20 10.19
C LEU A 361 5.58 -28.03 9.99
N PRO A 362 5.78 -27.18 11.00
CA PRO A 362 6.68 -26.04 10.91
C PRO A 362 8.16 -26.49 10.88
N ASN A 363 9.03 -25.64 10.35
CA ASN A 363 10.47 -25.85 10.44
C ASN A 363 10.95 -25.49 11.87
N LEU A 364 11.36 -26.52 12.63
CA LEU A 364 11.80 -26.39 14.02
C LEU A 364 12.93 -25.36 14.23
N SER A 365 13.84 -25.20 13.28
CA SER A 365 14.96 -24.23 13.38
C SER A 365 14.51 -22.76 13.37
N ARG A 366 13.29 -22.51 12.89
CA ARG A 366 12.70 -21.16 12.76
C ARG A 366 11.45 -20.98 13.62
N LEU A 367 10.99 -22.03 14.29
CA LEU A 367 9.77 -22.06 15.09
C LEU A 367 9.84 -21.06 16.24
N GLU A 368 8.78 -20.30 16.43
CA GLU A 368 8.66 -19.32 17.51
C GLU A 368 7.21 -18.85 17.70
N LEU A 369 6.88 -18.30 18.86
CA LEU A 369 5.56 -17.73 19.11
C LEU A 369 5.32 -16.48 18.25
N ALA A 370 4.04 -16.18 17.96
CA ALA A 370 3.69 -14.93 17.30
C ALA A 370 4.04 -13.72 18.18
N HIS A 371 4.13 -12.53 17.59
CA HIS A 371 4.32 -11.29 18.34
C HIS A 371 3.36 -10.19 17.87
N TYR A 372 2.90 -9.39 18.82
CA TYR A 372 2.06 -8.23 18.54
C TYR A 372 2.90 -7.04 18.11
N HIS A 373 2.44 -6.31 17.10
CA HIS A 373 2.86 -4.95 16.84
C HIS A 373 1.73 -4.10 16.26
N GLY A 374 1.62 -2.84 16.67
CA GLY A 374 0.67 -1.89 16.11
C GLY A 374 1.24 -1.15 14.90
N LEU A 375 0.45 -0.99 13.84
CA LEU A 375 0.73 -0.08 12.74
C LEU A 375 0.00 1.26 12.98
N PRO A 376 0.71 2.39 13.05
CA PRO A 376 0.08 3.70 13.25
C PRO A 376 -0.83 4.11 12.09
N GLU A 377 -2.05 4.49 12.41
CA GLU A 377 -3.04 5.00 11.46
C GLU A 377 -2.95 6.53 11.39
N THR A 378 -1.89 7.05 10.78
CA THR A 378 -1.58 8.51 10.74
C THR A 378 -2.61 9.38 10.01
N HIS A 379 -3.59 8.76 9.35
CA HIS A 379 -4.69 9.43 8.67
C HIS A 379 -5.93 9.63 9.58
N LYS A 380 -5.93 9.06 10.80
CA LYS A 380 -6.99 9.21 11.79
C LYS A 380 -6.53 10.10 12.94
N ASN A 381 -7.48 10.84 13.51
CA ASN A 381 -7.24 11.66 14.69
C ASN A 381 -6.72 10.81 15.86
N GLY A 382 -5.71 11.31 16.57
CA GLY A 382 -5.07 10.59 17.69
C GLY A 382 -4.10 9.48 17.26
N ILE A 383 -3.98 9.18 15.96
CA ILE A 383 -3.09 8.15 15.39
C ILE A 383 -3.25 6.80 16.14
N PRO A 384 -4.45 6.19 16.08
CA PRO A 384 -4.68 4.87 16.68
C PRO A 384 -3.80 3.81 16.02
N LEU A 385 -3.72 2.63 16.65
CA LEU A 385 -2.95 1.50 16.15
C LEU A 385 -3.86 0.47 15.48
N GLN A 386 -3.45 0.00 14.30
CA GLN A 386 -3.97 -1.22 13.71
C GLN A 386 -3.17 -2.40 14.28
N PRO A 387 -3.78 -3.30 15.07
CA PRO A 387 -3.06 -4.42 15.67
C PRO A 387 -2.66 -5.46 14.62
N ILE A 388 -1.44 -5.98 14.69
CA ILE A 388 -0.99 -7.11 13.88
C ILE A 388 -0.33 -8.14 14.79
N ILE A 389 -0.85 -9.37 14.77
CA ILE A 389 -0.21 -10.54 15.38
C ILE A 389 0.59 -11.24 14.28
N ALA A 390 1.91 -11.04 14.28
CA ALA A 390 2.79 -11.60 13.27
C ALA A 390 3.17 -13.05 13.59
N SER A 391 2.50 -13.98 12.93
CA SER A 391 2.63 -15.43 13.13
C SER A 391 3.36 -16.11 11.97
N ILE A 392 4.39 -15.50 11.36
CA ILE A 392 5.05 -16.08 10.16
C ILE A 392 5.70 -17.45 10.44
N SER A 393 6.16 -17.65 11.67
CA SER A 393 6.93 -18.80 12.12
C SER A 393 6.25 -19.56 13.27
N SER A 394 4.96 -19.31 13.50
CA SER A 394 4.16 -19.96 14.55
C SER A 394 3.84 -21.41 14.18
N PRO A 395 3.57 -22.31 15.16
CA PRO A 395 3.16 -23.68 14.86
C PRO A 395 1.99 -23.78 13.88
N THR A 396 0.98 -22.91 14.00
CA THR A 396 -0.27 -23.01 13.22
C THR A 396 -0.22 -22.35 11.84
N THR A 397 0.88 -21.70 11.46
CA THR A 397 0.95 -20.88 10.24
C THR A 397 0.69 -21.67 8.96
N LEU A 398 1.28 -22.87 8.86
CA LEU A 398 1.16 -23.71 7.68
C LEU A 398 -0.23 -24.34 7.60
N LEU A 399 -0.79 -24.75 8.74
CA LEU A 399 -2.17 -25.25 8.85
C LEU A 399 -3.18 -24.16 8.46
N SER A 400 -2.99 -22.93 8.96
CA SER A 400 -3.82 -21.77 8.61
C SER A 400 -3.77 -21.45 7.11
N LYS A 401 -2.58 -21.51 6.49
CA LYS A 401 -2.44 -21.37 5.03
C LYS A 401 -3.11 -22.50 4.25
N PHE A 402 -3.04 -23.72 4.76
CA PHE A 402 -3.67 -24.88 4.16
C PHE A 402 -5.20 -24.72 4.13
N LEU A 403 -5.83 -24.39 5.25
CA LEU A 403 -7.28 -24.13 5.30
C LEU A 403 -7.69 -22.95 4.41
N ASN A 404 -6.92 -21.86 4.40
CA ASN A 404 -7.21 -20.74 3.50
C ASN A 404 -7.16 -21.16 2.02
N ASN A 405 -6.14 -21.91 1.62
CA ASN A 405 -5.99 -22.36 0.23
C ASN A 405 -7.06 -23.39 -0.18
N LEU A 406 -7.64 -24.10 0.79
CA LEU A 406 -8.76 -25.01 0.58
C LEU A 406 -10.09 -24.26 0.44
N LEU A 407 -10.38 -23.36 1.38
CA LEU A 407 -11.70 -22.75 1.54
C LEU A 407 -11.90 -21.48 0.69
N ALA A 408 -10.87 -20.66 0.48
CA ALA A 408 -11.02 -19.39 -0.21
C ALA A 408 -11.51 -19.55 -1.67
N PRO A 409 -11.03 -20.54 -2.46
CA PRO A 409 -11.58 -20.79 -3.78
C PRO A 409 -13.05 -21.22 -3.77
N ILE A 410 -13.47 -22.04 -2.79
CA ILE A 410 -14.86 -22.50 -2.65
C ILE A 410 -15.75 -21.32 -2.28
N TYR A 411 -15.35 -20.52 -1.29
CA TYR A 411 -16.04 -19.28 -0.93
C TYR A 411 -16.21 -18.36 -2.14
N LEU A 412 -15.15 -18.12 -2.90
CA LEU A 412 -15.20 -17.24 -4.07
C LEU A 412 -16.08 -17.80 -5.19
N GLN A 413 -16.19 -19.11 -5.34
CA GLN A 413 -17.11 -19.74 -6.28
C GLN A 413 -18.57 -19.54 -5.84
N VAL A 414 -18.87 -19.80 -4.57
CA VAL A 414 -20.23 -19.70 -4.01
C VAL A 414 -20.71 -18.26 -3.93
N ALA A 415 -19.86 -17.34 -3.45
CA ALA A 415 -20.20 -15.95 -3.18
C ALA A 415 -19.76 -14.99 -4.31
N ARG A 416 -19.53 -15.49 -5.54
CA ARG A 416 -18.95 -14.68 -6.63
C ARG A 416 -19.77 -13.44 -6.97
N GLU A 417 -21.09 -13.57 -6.98
CA GLU A 417 -22.01 -12.50 -7.32
C GLU A 417 -22.00 -11.38 -6.28
N THR A 418 -21.83 -11.73 -5.01
CA THR A 418 -21.86 -10.81 -3.86
C THR A 418 -20.47 -10.42 -3.35
N THR A 419 -19.40 -10.88 -4.01
CA THR A 419 -18.01 -10.52 -3.69
C THR A 419 -17.41 -9.71 -4.81
N PHE A 420 -16.84 -8.54 -4.49
CA PHE A 420 -15.99 -7.79 -5.41
C PHE A 420 -14.56 -8.31 -5.33
N ILE A 421 -13.91 -8.51 -6.49
CA ILE A 421 -12.51 -8.94 -6.54
C ILE A 421 -11.54 -7.75 -6.49
N ASN A 422 -11.93 -6.63 -7.11
CA ASN A 422 -11.14 -5.40 -7.24
C ASN A 422 -12.01 -4.28 -7.84
N ASP A 423 -11.41 -3.11 -8.05
CA ASP A 423 -12.02 -1.92 -8.67
C ASP A 423 -12.57 -2.17 -10.07
N ILE A 424 -11.91 -3.04 -10.85
CA ILE A 424 -12.31 -3.34 -12.24
C ILE A 424 -13.59 -4.19 -12.23
N ASP A 425 -13.68 -5.15 -11.31
CA ASP A 425 -14.86 -5.99 -11.12
C ASP A 425 -16.08 -5.17 -10.69
N LEU A 426 -15.87 -4.14 -9.85
CA LEU A 426 -16.90 -3.16 -9.51
C LEU A 426 -17.43 -2.44 -10.77
N VAL A 427 -16.54 -1.84 -11.56
CA VAL A 427 -16.93 -1.08 -12.76
C VAL A 427 -17.67 -1.99 -13.76
N ARG A 428 -17.20 -3.23 -13.99
CA ARG A 428 -17.91 -4.20 -14.85
C ARG A 428 -19.34 -4.49 -14.36
N LYS A 429 -19.52 -4.68 -13.05
CA LYS A 429 -20.86 -4.95 -12.48
C LYS A 429 -21.77 -3.72 -12.60
N LEU A 430 -21.23 -2.51 -12.40
CA LEU A 430 -21.96 -1.26 -12.59
C LEU A 430 -22.38 -1.06 -14.06
N GLU A 431 -21.46 -1.22 -15.01
CA GLU A 431 -21.79 -1.10 -16.44
C GLU A 431 -22.81 -2.15 -16.87
N SER A 432 -22.66 -3.41 -16.44
CA SER A 432 -23.65 -4.46 -16.70
C SER A 432 -25.03 -4.13 -16.12
N HIS A 433 -25.10 -3.46 -14.98
CA HIS A 433 -26.36 -3.02 -14.37
C HIS A 433 -27.00 -1.86 -15.16
N VAL A 434 -26.20 -0.97 -15.75
CA VAL A 434 -26.66 0.04 -16.72
C VAL A 434 -27.19 -0.63 -17.99
N ASP A 435 -26.45 -1.59 -18.56
CA ASP A 435 -26.82 -2.29 -19.79
C ASP A 435 -28.14 -3.07 -19.66
N LYS A 436 -28.45 -3.56 -18.45
CA LYS A 436 -29.72 -4.23 -18.12
C LYS A 436 -30.92 -3.27 -17.94
N GLY A 437 -30.69 -1.95 -18.00
CA GLY A 437 -31.73 -0.94 -17.80
C GLY A 437 -32.16 -0.73 -16.36
N PHE A 438 -31.36 -1.17 -15.38
CA PHE A 438 -31.71 -1.06 -13.96
C PHE A 438 -31.20 0.25 -13.32
N PHE A 439 -30.33 0.99 -14.00
CA PHE A 439 -29.78 2.26 -13.53
C PHE A 439 -30.64 3.45 -14.00
N ASN A 440 -31.01 4.36 -13.09
CA ASN A 440 -31.88 5.51 -13.38
C ASN A 440 -31.60 6.71 -12.46
N SER A 441 -32.39 7.78 -12.57
CA SER A 441 -32.21 9.02 -11.81
C SER A 441 -32.45 8.87 -10.30
N THR A 442 -33.14 7.83 -9.85
CA THR A 442 -33.36 7.54 -8.43
C THR A 442 -32.32 6.59 -7.84
N THR A 443 -31.40 6.06 -8.67
CA THR A 443 -30.33 5.18 -8.19
C THR A 443 -29.44 5.89 -7.17
N ILE A 444 -29.29 5.27 -6.00
CA ILE A 444 -28.40 5.69 -4.93
C ILE A 444 -27.37 4.60 -4.63
N PHE A 445 -26.25 5.03 -4.07
CA PHE A 445 -25.17 4.16 -3.64
C PHE A 445 -25.05 4.16 -2.12
N VAL A 446 -24.73 3.00 -1.55
CA VAL A 446 -24.34 2.87 -0.16
C VAL A 446 -22.93 2.31 -0.10
N THR A 447 -22.07 2.94 0.68
CA THR A 447 -20.79 2.37 1.10
C THR A 447 -20.80 2.18 2.61
N ALA A 448 -20.35 1.05 3.12
CA ALA A 448 -20.22 0.85 4.56
C ALA A 448 -18.93 0.09 4.90
N ASP A 449 -18.27 0.47 5.98
CA ASP A 449 -17.13 -0.25 6.54
C ASP A 449 -17.60 -1.07 7.76
N VAL A 450 -17.18 -2.34 7.82
CA VAL A 450 -17.42 -3.21 8.99
C VAL A 450 -16.32 -2.98 10.02
N LYS A 451 -16.69 -2.42 11.16
CA LYS A 451 -15.75 -2.02 12.21
C LYS A 451 -15.09 -3.23 12.88
N ASP A 452 -13.75 -3.21 12.94
CA ASP A 452 -12.94 -4.16 13.73
C ASP A 452 -13.25 -5.64 13.44
N LEU A 453 -13.67 -5.97 12.21
CA LEU A 453 -14.24 -7.27 11.82
C LEU A 453 -13.47 -8.47 12.39
N TYR A 454 -12.18 -8.59 12.09
CA TYR A 454 -11.38 -9.76 12.49
C TYR A 454 -11.27 -9.95 14.00
N THR A 455 -11.17 -8.85 14.75
CA THR A 455 -11.04 -8.91 16.21
C THR A 455 -12.39 -9.11 16.90
N MET A 456 -13.50 -8.76 16.26
CA MET A 456 -14.82 -8.75 16.89
C MET A 456 -15.68 -9.97 16.58
N ILE A 457 -15.40 -10.69 15.48
CA ILE A 457 -16.15 -11.90 15.08
C ILE A 457 -16.19 -12.91 16.26
N PRO A 458 -17.39 -13.42 16.62
CA PRO A 458 -17.51 -14.46 17.63
C PRO A 458 -16.96 -15.79 17.10
N ARG A 459 -16.01 -16.42 17.82
CA ARG A 459 -15.37 -17.68 17.37
C ARG A 459 -16.36 -18.82 17.18
N GLN A 460 -17.24 -19.04 18.16
CA GLN A 460 -18.26 -20.08 18.08
C GLN A 460 -19.21 -19.83 16.90
N GLY A 461 -19.68 -18.59 16.74
CA GLY A 461 -20.53 -18.20 15.61
C GLY A 461 -19.84 -18.41 14.26
N ALA A 462 -18.54 -18.08 14.16
CA ALA A 462 -17.75 -18.29 12.95
C ALA A 462 -17.52 -19.77 12.62
N THR A 463 -17.25 -20.61 13.63
CA THR A 463 -17.12 -22.06 13.44
C THR A 463 -18.45 -22.69 13.02
N LEU A 464 -19.57 -22.26 13.60
CA LEU A 464 -20.90 -22.72 13.20
C LEU A 464 -21.25 -22.27 11.78
N ALA A 465 -20.94 -21.03 11.40
CA ALA A 465 -21.13 -20.55 10.04
C ALA A 465 -20.26 -21.33 9.03
N LEU A 466 -19.01 -21.67 9.40
CA LEU A 466 -18.15 -22.54 8.60
C LEU A 466 -18.76 -23.93 8.42
N MET A 467 -19.29 -24.54 9.49
CA MET A 467 -19.97 -25.83 9.44
C MET A 467 -21.15 -25.81 8.47
N ARG A 468 -22.09 -24.88 8.67
CA ARG A 468 -23.26 -24.71 7.78
C ARG A 468 -22.86 -24.45 6.33
N PHE A 469 -21.83 -23.62 6.12
CA PHE A 469 -21.29 -23.35 4.79
C PHE A 469 -20.76 -24.62 4.13
N LEU A 470 -19.98 -25.43 4.86
CA LEU A 470 -19.42 -26.67 4.35
C LEU A 470 -20.49 -27.72 4.08
N GLU A 471 -21.45 -27.91 4.99
CA GLU A 471 -22.58 -28.82 4.80
C GLU A 471 -23.41 -28.47 3.57
N LYS A 472 -23.67 -27.18 3.36
CA LYS A 472 -24.49 -26.70 2.24
C LYS A 472 -23.79 -26.77 0.89
N TYR A 473 -22.50 -26.45 0.83
CA TYR A 473 -21.79 -26.23 -0.43
C TYR A 473 -20.75 -27.30 -0.78
N THR A 474 -20.53 -28.31 0.07
CA THR A 474 -19.69 -29.46 -0.28
C THR A 474 -20.51 -30.65 -0.76
N LYS A 475 -19.89 -31.56 -1.53
CA LYS A 475 -20.56 -32.75 -2.04
C LYS A 475 -20.29 -33.92 -1.09
N HIS A 476 -21.35 -34.50 -0.52
CA HIS A 476 -21.26 -35.61 0.45
C HIS A 476 -20.34 -35.32 1.66
N GLY A 477 -20.30 -34.07 2.13
CA GLY A 477 -19.47 -33.67 3.27
C GLY A 477 -17.96 -33.78 3.00
N LYS A 478 -17.52 -33.64 1.75
CA LYS A 478 -16.11 -33.75 1.35
C LYS A 478 -15.64 -32.64 0.41
N ILE A 479 -14.37 -32.28 0.53
CA ILE A 479 -13.63 -31.44 -0.43
C ILE A 479 -12.47 -32.28 -0.98
N GLY A 480 -12.57 -32.69 -2.24
CA GLY A 480 -11.75 -33.74 -2.82
C GLY A 480 -11.89 -35.02 -1.99
N THR A 481 -10.77 -35.46 -1.42
CA THR A 481 -10.73 -36.65 -0.54
C THR A 481 -10.91 -36.32 0.95
N LEU A 482 -10.92 -35.03 1.33
CA LEU A 482 -10.90 -34.60 2.73
C LEU A 482 -12.33 -34.44 3.27
N SER A 483 -12.68 -35.15 4.34
CA SER A 483 -13.94 -34.92 5.08
C SER A 483 -13.96 -33.51 5.70
N ILE A 484 -15.13 -32.87 5.68
CA ILE A 484 -15.34 -31.59 6.36
C ILE A 484 -15.11 -31.69 7.88
N ASP A 485 -15.28 -32.86 8.50
CA ASP A 485 -15.01 -33.07 9.93
C ASP A 485 -13.58 -32.73 10.30
N TYR A 486 -12.62 -33.05 9.43
CA TYR A 486 -11.22 -32.71 9.67
C TYR A 486 -11.01 -31.20 9.64
N ILE A 487 -11.70 -30.49 8.74
CA ILE A 487 -11.68 -29.03 8.66
C ILE A 487 -12.28 -28.44 9.93
N LEU A 488 -13.39 -28.98 10.40
CA LEU A 488 -14.08 -28.57 11.62
C LEU A 488 -13.32 -28.92 12.91
N ARG A 489 -12.31 -29.81 12.85
CA ARG A 489 -11.33 -30.03 13.94
C ARG A 489 -10.12 -29.09 13.83
N MET A 490 -9.62 -28.87 12.61
CA MET A 490 -8.46 -28.00 12.37
C MET A 490 -8.76 -26.52 12.60
N ALA A 491 -9.95 -26.06 12.24
CA ALA A 491 -10.34 -24.65 12.34
C ALA A 491 -10.38 -24.16 13.81
N PRO A 492 -11.10 -24.81 14.75
CA PRO A 492 -11.06 -24.44 16.17
C PRO A 492 -9.66 -24.50 16.75
N PHE A 493 -8.87 -25.53 16.40
CA PHE A 493 -7.49 -25.62 16.87
C PHE A 493 -6.65 -24.39 16.48
N ILE A 494 -6.79 -23.87 15.25
CA ILE A 494 -6.13 -22.62 14.85
C ILE A 494 -6.61 -21.43 15.69
N LEU A 495 -7.92 -21.30 15.88
CA LEU A 495 -8.53 -20.19 16.63
C LEU A 495 -8.10 -20.19 18.11
N ASP A 496 -8.02 -21.37 18.72
CA ASP A 496 -7.70 -21.53 20.14
C ASP A 496 -6.20 -21.42 20.42
N SER A 497 -5.37 -21.74 19.43
CA SER A 497 -3.90 -21.70 19.51
C SER A 497 -3.29 -20.34 19.16
N ASN A 498 -4.08 -19.27 19.23
CA ASN A 498 -3.64 -17.92 18.89
C ASN A 498 -3.02 -17.21 20.11
N TYR A 499 -1.76 -17.55 20.35
CA TYR A 499 -0.94 -17.00 21.42
C TYR A 499 0.17 -16.11 20.84
N PHE A 500 0.51 -15.04 21.55
CA PHE A 500 1.54 -14.11 21.12
C PHE A 500 2.28 -13.45 22.28
N VAL A 501 3.45 -12.90 21.98
CA VAL A 501 4.24 -12.09 22.89
C VAL A 501 4.00 -10.61 22.64
N TYR A 502 3.81 -9.85 23.71
CA TYR A 502 3.87 -8.40 23.71
C TYR A 502 4.55 -7.89 24.97
N THR A 503 5.49 -6.94 24.84
CA THR A 503 6.19 -6.30 25.99
C THR A 503 6.63 -7.30 27.08
N ASN A 504 7.28 -8.40 26.67
CA ASN A 504 7.78 -9.46 27.55
C ASN A 504 6.72 -10.27 28.31
N LYS A 505 5.46 -10.21 27.90
CA LYS A 505 4.35 -10.97 28.44
C LYS A 505 3.70 -11.83 27.36
N TYR A 506 3.11 -12.94 27.77
CA TYR A 506 2.36 -13.83 26.89
C TYR A 506 0.87 -13.49 26.95
N TYR A 507 0.23 -13.50 25.79
CA TYR A 507 -1.18 -13.24 25.65
C TYR A 507 -1.83 -14.31 24.80
N ARG A 508 -3.09 -14.59 25.10
CA ARG A 508 -4.00 -15.38 24.27
C ARG A 508 -5.05 -14.45 23.68
N GLN A 509 -5.29 -14.54 22.39
CA GLN A 509 -6.50 -13.95 21.82
C GLN A 509 -7.67 -14.88 22.19
N ILE A 510 -8.74 -14.35 22.79
CA ILE A 510 -9.94 -15.10 23.20
C ILE A 510 -11.18 -14.78 22.36
N ARG A 511 -11.10 -13.70 21.57
CA ARG A 511 -12.19 -13.23 20.70
C ARG A 511 -11.67 -12.86 19.33
N GLY A 512 -12.49 -13.09 18.29
CA GLY A 512 -12.05 -12.89 16.92
C GLY A 512 -10.89 -13.81 16.57
N GLU A 513 -10.16 -13.42 15.55
CA GLU A 513 -8.97 -14.13 15.09
C GLU A 513 -7.85 -13.16 14.71
N ALA A 514 -6.60 -13.63 14.77
CA ALA A 514 -5.43 -12.81 14.50
C ALA A 514 -5.45 -12.29 13.06
N MET A 515 -5.32 -10.98 12.90
CA MET A 515 -5.20 -10.34 11.57
C MET A 515 -3.99 -10.83 10.75
N GLY A 516 -3.01 -11.48 11.37
CA GLY A 516 -1.86 -12.08 10.68
C GLY A 516 -1.99 -13.57 10.33
N SER A 517 -3.07 -14.23 10.73
CA SER A 517 -3.36 -15.63 10.36
C SER A 517 -3.99 -15.67 8.95
N ALA A 518 -3.58 -16.62 8.12
CA ALA A 518 -4.03 -16.72 6.73
C ALA A 518 -5.50 -17.16 6.64
N PHE A 519 -5.95 -18.01 7.57
CA PHE A 519 -7.31 -18.53 7.68
C PHE A 519 -8.35 -17.48 8.08
N THR A 520 -7.95 -16.46 8.84
CA THR A 520 -8.81 -15.39 9.36
C THR A 520 -9.68 -14.76 8.28
N GLN A 521 -9.08 -14.44 7.13
CA GLN A 521 -9.76 -13.75 6.04
C GLN A 521 -10.92 -14.57 5.47
N VAL A 522 -10.69 -15.85 5.18
CA VAL A 522 -11.73 -16.71 4.60
C VAL A 522 -12.81 -17.03 5.62
N LEU A 523 -12.45 -17.24 6.89
CA LEU A 523 -13.42 -17.48 7.95
C LEU A 523 -14.34 -16.27 8.16
N ALA A 524 -13.77 -15.07 8.22
CA ALA A 524 -14.52 -13.82 8.31
C ALA A 524 -15.45 -13.62 7.11
N ASN A 525 -14.97 -13.96 5.91
CA ASN A 525 -15.76 -13.87 4.69
C ASN A 525 -16.96 -14.84 4.70
N ILE A 526 -16.78 -16.07 5.19
CA ILE A 526 -17.86 -17.05 5.33
C ILE A 526 -18.87 -16.59 6.37
N TYR A 527 -18.41 -16.12 7.53
CA TYR A 527 -19.28 -15.59 8.58
C TYR A 527 -20.12 -14.41 8.08
N MET A 528 -19.46 -13.43 7.45
CA MET A 528 -20.16 -12.28 6.88
C MET A 528 -21.12 -12.69 5.78
N PHE A 529 -20.75 -13.63 4.91
CA PHE A 529 -21.67 -14.10 3.87
C PHE A 529 -22.96 -14.66 4.46
N GLU A 530 -22.93 -15.36 5.59
CA GLU A 530 -24.15 -15.80 6.28
C GLU A 530 -24.94 -14.62 6.88
N TRP A 531 -24.27 -13.70 7.57
CA TRP A 531 -24.89 -12.50 8.16
C TRP A 531 -25.60 -11.62 7.11
N GLU A 532 -25.01 -11.52 5.91
CA GLU A 532 -25.45 -10.66 4.80
C GLU A 532 -26.66 -11.18 4.03
N GLN A 533 -27.08 -12.45 4.21
CA GLN A 533 -28.02 -13.12 3.30
C GLN A 533 -29.34 -12.38 3.08
N GLU A 534 -30.01 -11.93 4.14
CA GLU A 534 -31.30 -11.22 3.99
C GLU A 534 -31.12 -9.86 3.32
N LEU A 535 -30.02 -9.14 3.61
CA LEU A 535 -29.72 -7.86 2.99
C LEU A 535 -29.40 -8.07 1.49
N ILE A 536 -28.65 -9.11 1.14
CA ILE A 536 -28.40 -9.52 -0.23
C ILE A 536 -29.73 -9.83 -0.94
N ALA A 537 -30.58 -10.64 -0.33
CA ALA A 537 -31.87 -11.04 -0.90
C ALA A 537 -32.77 -9.82 -1.16
N TYR A 538 -32.88 -8.92 -0.18
CA TYR A 538 -33.64 -7.68 -0.33
C TYR A 538 -33.11 -6.83 -1.49
N ILE A 539 -31.78 -6.62 -1.58
CA ILE A 539 -31.20 -5.81 -2.66
C ILE A 539 -31.42 -6.45 -4.03
N HIS A 540 -31.22 -7.76 -4.16
CA HIS A 540 -31.42 -8.48 -5.42
C HIS A 540 -32.89 -8.50 -5.86
N GLN A 541 -33.83 -8.64 -4.92
CA GLN A 541 -35.27 -8.58 -5.21
C GLN A 541 -35.68 -7.24 -5.85
N HIS A 542 -34.95 -6.16 -5.55
CA HIS A 542 -35.18 -4.83 -6.10
C HIS A 542 -34.22 -4.49 -7.25
N ASN A 543 -33.68 -5.51 -7.92
CA ASN A 543 -32.73 -5.41 -9.04
C ASN A 543 -31.43 -4.66 -8.72
N GLY A 544 -31.12 -4.44 -7.44
CA GLY A 544 -29.91 -3.74 -7.00
C GLY A 544 -28.65 -4.61 -7.06
N ILE A 545 -27.51 -4.00 -6.75
CA ILE A 545 -26.23 -4.71 -6.61
C ILE A 545 -25.87 -4.72 -5.15
N TYR A 546 -25.61 -5.89 -4.59
CA TYR A 546 -24.87 -6.02 -3.34
C TYR A 546 -23.48 -6.56 -3.65
N GLY A 547 -22.44 -5.96 -3.05
CA GLY A 547 -21.17 -6.66 -2.99
C GLY A 547 -20.25 -6.18 -1.89
N ARG A 548 -19.43 -7.11 -1.39
CA ARG A 548 -18.41 -6.82 -0.38
C ARG A 548 -17.01 -7.04 -0.92
N TYR A 549 -16.11 -6.13 -0.58
CA TYR A 549 -14.66 -6.28 -0.72
C TYR A 549 -14.04 -6.33 0.67
N ILE A 550 -13.75 -7.53 1.16
CA ILE A 550 -13.16 -7.74 2.49
C ILE A 550 -14.04 -7.14 3.61
N VAL A 551 -13.77 -5.93 4.07
CA VAL A 551 -14.52 -5.22 5.13
C VAL A 551 -15.45 -4.14 4.57
N ASP A 552 -15.25 -3.75 3.31
CA ASP A 552 -15.99 -2.67 2.66
C ASP A 552 -17.20 -3.24 1.91
N ILE A 553 -18.41 -2.78 2.24
CA ILE A 553 -19.67 -3.13 1.58
C ILE A 553 -20.03 -2.01 0.61
N PHE A 554 -20.53 -2.40 -0.57
CA PHE A 554 -21.08 -1.49 -1.57
C PHE A 554 -22.44 -1.99 -2.06
N ILE A 555 -23.40 -1.09 -2.11
CA ILE A 555 -24.77 -1.36 -2.56
C ILE A 555 -25.19 -0.34 -3.61
N VAL A 556 -25.87 -0.81 -4.65
CA VAL A 556 -26.59 0.00 -5.63
C VAL A 556 -28.07 -0.34 -5.50
N THR A 557 -28.94 0.67 -5.40
CA THR A 557 -30.37 0.45 -5.27
C THR A 557 -31.17 1.66 -5.76
N ASN A 558 -32.39 1.40 -6.22
CA ASN A 558 -33.37 2.43 -6.58
C ASN A 558 -34.41 2.67 -5.48
N GLN A 559 -34.28 1.95 -4.35
CA GLN A 559 -35.16 2.10 -3.19
C GLN A 559 -34.95 3.45 -2.51
N SER A 560 -35.95 3.90 -1.76
CA SER A 560 -35.87 5.16 -1.04
C SER A 560 -34.82 5.13 0.07
N LEU A 561 -34.31 6.31 0.44
CA LEU A 561 -33.35 6.44 1.55
C LEU A 561 -33.89 5.80 2.85
N ALA A 562 -35.19 5.94 3.12
CA ALA A 562 -35.82 5.43 4.33
C ALA A 562 -35.83 3.89 4.38
N GLU A 563 -36.16 3.24 3.26
CA GLU A 563 -36.17 1.78 3.13
C GLU A 563 -34.75 1.21 3.28
N VAL A 564 -33.78 1.80 2.59
CA VAL A 564 -32.38 1.37 2.69
C VAL A 564 -31.85 1.53 4.12
N GLN A 565 -32.16 2.64 4.79
CA GLN A 565 -31.79 2.85 6.19
C GLN A 565 -32.49 1.87 7.15
N LEU A 566 -33.71 1.44 6.84
CA LEU A 566 -34.41 0.43 7.64
C LEU A 566 -33.71 -0.93 7.51
N GLU A 567 -33.40 -1.37 6.29
CA GLU A 567 -32.75 -2.67 6.06
C GLU A 567 -31.32 -2.72 6.62
N LEU A 568 -30.56 -1.62 6.53
CA LEU A 568 -29.24 -1.51 7.16
C LEU A 568 -29.32 -1.54 8.70
N ARG A 569 -30.42 -1.03 9.29
CA ARG A 569 -30.67 -1.14 10.74
C ARG A 569 -31.02 -2.56 11.14
N LYS A 570 -31.90 -3.24 10.40
CA LYS A 570 -32.23 -4.66 10.63
C LYS A 570 -31.00 -5.56 10.53
N ALA A 571 -30.12 -5.32 9.56
CA ALA A 571 -28.87 -6.08 9.45
C ALA A 571 -28.00 -5.94 10.71
N GLN A 572 -27.86 -4.72 11.23
CA GLN A 572 -27.07 -4.43 12.44
C GLN A 572 -27.63 -5.05 13.73
N THR A 573 -28.93 -5.37 13.79
CA THR A 573 -29.52 -6.01 14.98
C THR A 573 -29.24 -7.51 15.05
N LYS A 574 -28.76 -8.14 13.97
CA LYS A 574 -28.50 -9.59 13.92
C LYS A 574 -27.36 -10.06 14.81
N ASP A 575 -26.34 -9.21 14.96
CA ASP A 575 -25.19 -9.50 15.80
C ASP A 575 -24.64 -8.21 16.39
N ILE A 576 -24.66 -8.10 17.72
CA ILE A 576 -24.16 -6.95 18.48
C ILE A 576 -22.66 -6.66 18.21
N ASN A 577 -21.93 -7.66 17.72
CA ASN A 577 -20.51 -7.60 17.44
C ASN A 577 -20.19 -7.03 16.05
N ILE A 578 -21.14 -7.04 15.12
CA ILE A 578 -20.98 -6.54 13.76
C ILE A 578 -21.62 -5.16 13.66
N LYS A 579 -20.78 -4.14 13.45
CA LYS A 579 -21.21 -2.75 13.32
C LYS A 579 -20.76 -2.20 11.99
N ILE A 580 -21.69 -1.57 11.26
CA ILE A 580 -21.40 -0.93 9.97
C ILE A 580 -21.65 0.56 10.07
N THR A 581 -20.85 1.36 9.37
CA THR A 581 -21.05 2.81 9.27
C THR A 581 -21.40 3.19 7.83
N PRO A 582 -22.69 3.24 7.46
CA PRO A 582 -23.09 3.48 6.09
C PRO A 582 -22.98 4.96 5.71
N VAL A 583 -22.55 5.22 4.48
CA VAL A 583 -22.61 6.50 3.79
C VAL A 583 -23.46 6.29 2.55
N ILE A 584 -24.50 7.10 2.38
CA ILE A 584 -25.49 6.98 1.31
C ILE A 584 -25.47 8.25 0.47
N GLY A 585 -25.50 8.11 -0.85
CA GLY A 585 -25.63 9.25 -1.76
C GLY A 585 -25.61 8.88 -3.23
N THR A 586 -25.81 9.88 -4.08
CA THR A 586 -25.68 9.76 -5.55
C THR A 586 -24.23 9.85 -6.03
N SER A 587 -23.29 10.14 -5.12
CA SER A 587 -21.85 10.14 -5.37
C SER A 587 -21.14 9.54 -4.16
N VAL A 588 -20.41 8.44 -4.35
CA VAL A 588 -19.65 7.78 -3.28
C VAL A 588 -18.26 7.38 -3.77
N ASN A 589 -17.37 7.12 -2.81
CA ASN A 589 -16.05 6.56 -3.10
C ASN A 589 -16.03 5.12 -2.59
N PHE A 590 -15.72 4.16 -3.46
CA PHE A 590 -15.54 2.77 -3.07
C PHE A 590 -14.25 2.24 -3.68
N LEU A 591 -13.40 1.64 -2.84
CA LEU A 591 -12.02 1.29 -3.19
C LEU A 591 -11.27 2.51 -3.75
N ASP A 592 -10.73 2.41 -4.97
CA ASP A 592 -10.07 3.51 -5.69
C ASP A 592 -10.95 4.10 -6.81
N VAL A 593 -12.28 4.00 -6.70
CA VAL A 593 -13.25 4.50 -7.70
C VAL A 593 -14.21 5.51 -7.06
N ILE A 594 -14.41 6.64 -7.75
CA ILE A 594 -15.53 7.56 -7.50
C ILE A 594 -16.68 7.09 -8.40
N VAL A 595 -17.83 6.80 -7.81
CA VAL A 595 -19.04 6.38 -8.53
C VAL A 595 -20.09 7.47 -8.37
N ILE A 596 -20.60 7.98 -9.49
CA ILE A 596 -21.54 9.10 -9.56
C ILE A 596 -22.74 8.72 -10.43
N ASN A 597 -23.94 9.05 -9.96
CA ASN A 597 -25.15 9.07 -10.74
C ASN A 597 -25.44 10.51 -11.19
N GLU A 598 -25.20 10.79 -12.46
CA GLU A 598 -25.52 12.07 -13.09
C GLU A 598 -26.91 11.99 -13.74
N ASN A 599 -27.97 12.06 -12.91
CA ASN A 599 -29.37 12.03 -13.35
C ASN A 599 -29.75 10.83 -14.24
N GLY A 600 -29.30 9.63 -13.89
CA GLY A 600 -29.52 8.40 -14.65
C GLY A 600 -28.34 8.00 -15.54
N HIS A 601 -27.24 8.76 -15.52
CA HIS A 601 -26.01 8.40 -16.22
C HIS A 601 -24.91 8.01 -15.21
N LEU A 602 -24.40 6.79 -15.35
CA LEU A 602 -23.27 6.31 -14.55
C LEU A 602 -21.98 7.01 -15.00
N ARG A 603 -21.30 7.65 -14.05
CA ARG A 603 -19.96 8.18 -14.23
C ARG A 603 -19.00 7.59 -13.20
N THR A 604 -17.88 7.04 -13.68
CA THR A 604 -16.82 6.51 -12.82
C THR A 604 -15.50 7.20 -13.11
N SER A 605 -14.69 7.44 -12.08
CA SER A 605 -13.35 8.03 -12.19
C SER A 605 -12.44 7.54 -11.06
N ILE A 606 -11.13 7.79 -11.14
CA ILE A 606 -10.20 7.34 -10.09
C ILE A 606 -10.37 8.18 -8.82
N TYR A 607 -10.65 7.50 -7.70
CA TYR A 607 -10.55 8.10 -6.38
C TYR A 607 -9.11 8.05 -5.88
N HIS A 608 -8.61 9.20 -5.43
CA HIS A 608 -7.32 9.29 -4.75
C HIS A 608 -7.53 9.79 -3.34
N LYS A 609 -7.09 8.99 -2.37
CA LYS A 609 -7.17 9.36 -0.96
C LYS A 609 -6.43 10.70 -0.74
N PRO A 610 -6.93 11.59 0.13
CA PRO A 610 -6.24 12.86 0.43
C PRO A 610 -4.80 12.68 0.94
N THR A 611 -4.50 11.52 1.53
CA THR A 611 -3.17 11.13 2.01
C THR A 611 -2.31 10.43 0.96
N ALA A 612 -2.85 10.13 -0.22
CA ALA A 612 -2.12 9.49 -1.30
C ALA A 612 -1.10 10.48 -1.88
N GLN A 613 0.17 10.12 -1.77
CA GLN A 613 1.25 10.89 -2.37
C GLN A 613 1.44 10.49 -3.84
N PRO A 614 1.88 11.41 -4.72
CA PRO A 614 2.17 11.11 -6.11
C PRO A 614 3.49 10.34 -6.24
N TYR A 615 3.60 9.20 -5.55
CA TYR A 615 4.80 8.39 -5.50
C TYR A 615 4.69 7.24 -6.50
N PHE A 616 5.49 7.33 -7.57
CA PHE A 616 5.92 6.16 -8.31
C PHE A 616 7.30 5.77 -7.84
N LEU A 617 7.69 4.54 -8.15
CA LEU A 617 9.09 4.17 -8.02
C LEU A 617 9.95 5.16 -8.83
N PRO A 618 10.89 5.90 -8.22
CA PRO A 618 11.68 6.90 -8.93
C PRO A 618 12.42 6.30 -10.13
N TYR A 619 12.51 7.04 -11.24
CA TYR A 619 13.27 6.59 -12.43
C TYR A 619 14.76 6.42 -12.15
N THR A 620 15.24 7.18 -11.18
CA THR A 620 16.56 7.06 -10.61
C THR A 620 16.64 5.92 -9.60
N SER A 621 15.64 5.07 -9.43
CA SER A 621 15.81 3.91 -8.55
C SER A 621 16.60 2.81 -9.29
N ASP A 622 17.36 2.03 -8.54
CA ASP A 622 18.25 0.98 -9.06
C ASP A 622 17.49 -0.30 -9.48
N HIS A 623 16.33 -0.15 -10.11
CA HIS A 623 15.47 -1.27 -10.51
C HIS A 623 15.73 -1.68 -11.96
N ARG A 624 15.25 -2.88 -12.33
CA ARG A 624 15.32 -3.35 -13.72
C ARG A 624 14.54 -2.39 -14.62
N ARG A 625 15.10 -1.98 -15.76
CA ARG A 625 14.45 -1.06 -16.72
C ARG A 625 13.06 -1.48 -17.19
N HIS A 626 12.75 -2.78 -17.13
CA HIS A 626 11.39 -3.24 -17.46
C HIS A 626 10.34 -2.81 -16.42
N ILE A 627 10.74 -2.53 -15.18
CA ILE A 627 9.87 -1.99 -14.13
C ILE A 627 9.54 -0.54 -14.46
N ASP A 628 10.56 0.29 -14.72
CA ASP A 628 10.40 1.70 -15.10
C ASP A 628 9.45 1.89 -16.29
N ARG A 629 9.59 1.04 -17.33
CA ARG A 629 8.71 1.13 -18.52
C ARG A 629 7.29 0.63 -18.29
N ASN A 630 7.09 -0.29 -17.34
CA ASN A 630 5.77 -0.84 -17.05
C ASN A 630 4.94 0.11 -16.18
N ILE A 631 5.56 0.96 -15.38
CA ILE A 631 4.88 1.93 -14.52
C ILE A 631 3.94 2.85 -15.33
N PRO A 632 4.39 3.60 -16.36
CA PRO A 632 3.49 4.46 -17.14
C PRO A 632 2.37 3.65 -17.82
N TYR A 633 2.71 2.49 -18.39
CA TYR A 633 1.72 1.63 -19.05
C TYR A 633 0.62 1.15 -18.09
N THR A 634 1.00 0.64 -16.91
CA THR A 634 0.03 0.13 -15.93
C THR A 634 -0.81 1.23 -15.30
N ALA A 635 -0.25 2.42 -15.11
CA ALA A 635 -0.99 3.59 -14.62
C ALA A 635 -2.06 4.04 -15.64
N LEU A 636 -1.70 4.16 -16.93
CA LEU A 636 -2.65 4.48 -18.00
C LEU A 636 -3.70 3.39 -18.19
N LEU A 637 -3.29 2.12 -18.14
CA LEU A 637 -4.21 0.99 -18.22
C LEU A 637 -5.24 1.02 -17.08
N ARG A 638 -4.83 1.36 -15.86
CA ARG A 638 -5.76 1.54 -14.73
C ARG A 638 -6.71 2.70 -14.96
N ALA A 639 -6.21 3.86 -15.41
CA ALA A 639 -7.04 5.01 -15.75
C ALA A 639 -8.08 4.69 -16.82
N ALA A 640 -7.65 4.08 -17.94
CA ALA A 640 -8.54 3.72 -19.04
C ALA A 640 -9.61 2.69 -18.63
N ARG A 641 -9.35 1.86 -17.61
CA ARG A 641 -10.31 0.88 -17.10
C ARG A 641 -11.31 1.43 -16.10
N LEU A 642 -10.96 2.50 -15.38
CA LEU A 642 -11.80 3.00 -14.27
C LEU A 642 -12.55 4.28 -14.65
N CYS A 643 -12.02 5.09 -15.57
CA CYS A 643 -12.69 6.31 -16.03
C CYS A 643 -13.70 5.98 -17.14
N SER A 644 -14.99 6.26 -16.93
CA SER A 644 -16.04 5.96 -17.93
C SER A 644 -16.10 6.96 -19.08
N ASN A 645 -15.49 8.14 -18.93
CA ASN A 645 -15.43 9.19 -19.97
C ASN A 645 -14.00 9.69 -20.20
N VAL A 646 -13.80 10.33 -21.36
CA VAL A 646 -12.49 10.77 -21.84
C VAL A 646 -11.95 11.95 -21.04
N GLU A 647 -12.81 12.82 -20.52
CA GLU A 647 -12.42 13.99 -19.74
C GLU A 647 -11.79 13.59 -18.41
N ASP A 648 -12.39 12.66 -17.68
CA ASP A 648 -11.85 12.13 -16.42
C ASP A 648 -10.58 11.32 -16.65
N PHE A 649 -10.52 10.57 -17.75
CA PHE A 649 -9.30 9.88 -18.16
C PHE A 649 -8.16 10.85 -18.45
N ASP A 650 -8.43 11.96 -19.15
CA ASP A 650 -7.40 12.95 -19.47
C ASP A 650 -6.86 13.65 -18.22
N ILE A 651 -7.75 13.99 -17.27
CA ILE A 651 -7.36 14.52 -15.96
C ILE A 651 -6.41 13.56 -15.24
N GLU A 652 -6.75 12.26 -15.21
CA GLU A 652 -5.91 11.25 -14.57
C GLU A 652 -4.60 11.03 -15.34
N ARG A 653 -4.62 11.03 -16.68
CA ARG A 653 -3.43 10.95 -17.54
C ARG A 653 -2.45 12.08 -17.24
N ILE A 654 -2.94 13.31 -17.11
CA ILE A 654 -2.13 14.49 -16.76
C ILE A 654 -1.55 14.32 -15.35
N ARG A 655 -2.34 13.82 -14.40
CA ARG A 655 -1.85 13.53 -13.05
C ARG A 655 -0.74 12.48 -13.06
N ILE A 656 -0.87 11.42 -13.86
CA ILE A 656 0.15 10.38 -14.04
C ILE A 656 1.44 10.98 -14.62
N ASP A 657 1.34 11.81 -15.68
CA ASP A 657 2.47 12.51 -16.29
C ASP A 657 3.22 13.36 -15.24
N MET A 658 2.49 14.22 -14.53
CA MET A 658 3.06 15.03 -13.44
C MET A 658 3.70 14.18 -12.35
N SER A 659 3.06 13.08 -11.93
CA SER A 659 3.65 12.19 -10.92
C SER A 659 4.93 11.53 -11.41
N LEU A 660 5.01 11.13 -12.69
CA LEU A 660 6.23 10.57 -13.27
C LEU A 660 7.35 11.62 -13.33
N LEU A 661 7.06 12.86 -13.76
CA LEU A 661 8.03 13.95 -13.77
C LEU A 661 8.58 14.25 -12.36
N LEU A 662 7.69 14.27 -11.35
CA LEU A 662 8.06 14.44 -9.95
C LEU A 662 8.94 13.30 -9.43
N ASN A 663 8.80 12.10 -9.97
CA ASN A 663 9.64 10.93 -9.69
C ASN A 663 10.82 10.77 -10.66
N HIS A 664 11.23 11.88 -11.30
CA HIS A 664 12.43 12.01 -12.13
C HIS A 664 12.44 11.20 -13.44
N TYR A 665 11.28 10.79 -13.95
CA TYR A 665 11.19 10.18 -15.28
C TYR A 665 11.53 11.22 -16.36
N PRO A 666 12.41 10.89 -17.33
CA PRO A 666 12.73 11.80 -18.43
C PRO A 666 11.48 12.12 -19.26
N PRO A 667 11.22 13.39 -19.64
CA PRO A 667 10.04 13.75 -20.43
C PRO A 667 9.90 12.92 -21.72
N ARG A 668 11.02 12.71 -22.46
CA ARG A 668 11.03 11.86 -23.66
C ARG A 668 10.63 10.41 -23.38
N PHE A 669 11.00 9.88 -22.22
CA PHE A 669 10.62 8.53 -21.79
C PHE A 669 9.10 8.45 -21.55
N ILE A 670 8.55 9.45 -20.85
CA ILE A 670 7.11 9.53 -20.59
C ILE A 670 6.34 9.64 -21.90
N SER A 671 6.68 10.60 -22.77
CA SER A 671 6.01 10.80 -24.06
C SER A 671 6.06 9.54 -24.92
N TYR A 672 7.21 8.87 -25.00
CA TYR A 672 7.34 7.62 -25.76
C TYR A 672 6.41 6.52 -25.26
N TYR A 673 6.38 6.27 -23.94
CA TYR A 673 5.52 5.20 -23.39
C TYR A 673 4.04 5.56 -23.35
N PHE A 674 3.70 6.84 -23.29
CA PHE A 674 2.33 7.30 -23.45
C PHE A 674 1.86 7.08 -24.89
N ASN A 675 2.61 7.55 -25.90
CA ASN A 675 2.29 7.32 -27.32
C ASN A 675 2.16 5.83 -27.61
N LYS A 676 3.13 5.02 -27.14
CA LYS A 676 3.09 3.57 -27.30
C LYS A 676 1.85 2.91 -26.69
N PHE A 677 1.33 3.43 -25.57
CA PHE A 677 0.08 2.95 -25.00
C PHE A 677 -1.09 3.18 -25.96
N PHE A 678 -1.23 4.38 -26.53
CA PHE A 678 -2.32 4.69 -27.45
C PHE A 678 -2.16 3.99 -28.81
N GLU A 679 -0.94 3.89 -29.35
CA GLU A 679 -0.63 3.15 -30.59
C GLU A 679 -1.00 1.67 -30.44
N ASN A 680 -0.56 1.01 -29.37
CA ASN A 680 -0.85 -0.41 -29.14
C ASN A 680 -2.34 -0.73 -28.96
N ASN A 681 -3.18 0.28 -28.70
CA ASN A 681 -4.62 0.12 -28.53
C ASN A 681 -5.42 0.89 -29.60
N ASN A 682 -4.80 1.27 -30.72
CA ASN A 682 -5.45 1.98 -31.83
C ASN A 682 -6.24 3.24 -31.41
N ALA A 683 -5.73 3.97 -30.40
CA ALA A 683 -6.43 5.06 -29.72
C ALA A 683 -5.67 6.40 -29.77
N VAL A 684 -4.85 6.63 -30.80
CA VAL A 684 -4.00 7.84 -30.92
C VAL A 684 -4.85 9.13 -30.98
N SER A 685 -6.04 9.08 -31.58
CA SER A 685 -6.96 10.22 -31.63
C SER A 685 -7.45 10.67 -30.24
N VAL A 686 -7.48 9.79 -29.24
CA VAL A 686 -7.78 10.13 -27.84
C VAL A 686 -6.73 11.10 -27.31
N LEU A 687 -5.45 10.84 -27.59
CA LEU A 687 -4.35 11.69 -27.13
C LEU A 687 -4.31 13.04 -27.87
N GLN A 688 -4.65 13.06 -29.16
CA GLN A 688 -4.55 14.26 -30.00
C GLN A 688 -5.73 15.22 -29.84
N ARG A 689 -6.96 14.69 -29.74
CA ARG A 689 -8.19 15.49 -29.81
C ARG A 689 -9.28 15.08 -28.81
N LEU A 690 -8.97 14.23 -27.82
CA LEU A 690 -9.94 13.71 -26.84
C LEU A 690 -11.17 13.08 -27.49
N ASP A 691 -10.94 12.23 -28.50
CA ASP A 691 -12.00 11.56 -29.25
C ASP A 691 -12.85 10.64 -28.35
N LYS A 692 -14.11 11.06 -28.09
CA LYS A 692 -15.04 10.37 -27.18
C LYS A 692 -15.40 8.97 -27.66
N ASN A 693 -15.58 8.79 -28.97
CA ASN A 693 -16.04 7.51 -29.53
C ASN A 693 -14.91 6.47 -29.48
N VAL A 694 -13.71 6.88 -29.87
CA VAL A 694 -12.52 6.01 -29.78
C VAL A 694 -12.20 5.69 -28.32
N TYR A 695 -12.35 6.64 -27.40
CA TYR A 695 -12.15 6.37 -25.98
C TYR A 695 -13.15 5.37 -25.41
N ARG A 696 -14.44 5.45 -25.77
CA ARG A 696 -15.45 4.47 -25.33
C ARG A 696 -15.09 3.05 -25.75
N GLN A 697 -14.60 2.88 -26.98
CA GLN A 697 -14.13 1.57 -27.46
C GLN A 697 -12.91 1.09 -26.66
N LEU A 698 -11.91 1.96 -26.49
CA LEU A 698 -10.72 1.68 -25.68
C LEU A 698 -11.08 1.25 -24.25
N HIS A 699 -12.00 1.97 -23.61
CA HIS A 699 -12.48 1.68 -22.26
C HIS A 699 -13.07 0.27 -22.18
N ARG A 700 -14.06 -0.04 -23.04
CA ARG A 700 -14.72 -1.35 -23.08
C ARG A 700 -13.73 -2.49 -23.31
N ASP A 701 -12.86 -2.36 -24.30
CA ASP A 701 -11.86 -3.38 -24.64
C ASP A 701 -10.90 -3.66 -23.49
N LEU A 702 -10.41 -2.61 -22.83
CA LEU A 702 -9.48 -2.74 -21.72
C LEU A 702 -10.15 -3.20 -20.43
N LEU A 703 -11.40 -2.78 -20.17
CA LEU A 703 -12.18 -3.15 -19.00
C LEU A 703 -12.39 -4.66 -18.96
N HIS A 704 -12.79 -5.30 -20.06
CA HIS A 704 -13.06 -6.75 -20.11
C HIS A 704 -11.81 -7.63 -20.26
N LYS A 705 -10.65 -7.04 -20.56
CA LYS A 705 -9.39 -7.79 -20.66
C LYS A 705 -8.94 -8.34 -19.31
N CYS A 706 -8.97 -9.68 -19.16
CA CYS A 706 -8.53 -10.34 -17.94
C CYS A 706 -7.05 -10.08 -17.62
N THR A 707 -6.79 -9.69 -16.37
CA THR A 707 -5.46 -9.61 -15.78
C THR A 707 -4.87 -11.00 -15.54
N ARG A 708 -3.55 -11.08 -15.37
CA ARG A 708 -2.88 -12.33 -14.99
C ARG A 708 -3.42 -12.91 -13.68
N ARG A 709 -3.74 -12.05 -12.71
CA ARG A 709 -4.29 -12.45 -11.41
C ARG A 709 -5.69 -13.03 -11.54
N GLU A 710 -6.56 -12.42 -12.35
CA GLU A 710 -7.88 -12.96 -12.66
C GLU A 710 -7.78 -14.30 -13.38
N LYS A 711 -6.88 -14.44 -14.37
CA LYS A 711 -6.66 -15.74 -15.04
C LYS A 711 -6.25 -16.83 -14.04
N GLN A 712 -5.32 -16.52 -13.13
CA GLN A 712 -4.91 -17.46 -12.10
C GLN A 712 -6.05 -17.80 -11.14
N LEU A 713 -6.84 -16.81 -10.74
CA LEU A 713 -7.99 -17.02 -9.86
C LEU A 713 -9.04 -17.89 -10.53
N ASN A 714 -9.40 -17.61 -11.79
CA ASN A 714 -10.36 -18.39 -12.57
C ASN A 714 -9.92 -19.85 -12.72
N MET A 715 -8.61 -20.10 -12.85
CA MET A 715 -8.09 -21.47 -12.84
C MET A 715 -8.28 -22.16 -11.49
N MET A 716 -8.04 -21.44 -10.37
CA MET A 716 -8.19 -21.99 -9.02
C MET A 716 -9.64 -22.25 -8.63
N THR A 717 -10.60 -21.52 -9.22
CA THR A 717 -12.04 -21.63 -8.88
C THR A 717 -12.83 -22.52 -9.85
N LYS A 718 -12.19 -23.20 -10.81
CA LYS A 718 -12.91 -23.99 -11.82
C LYS A 718 -13.67 -25.18 -11.23
N ASP A 719 -13.04 -25.92 -10.32
CA ASP A 719 -13.70 -26.96 -9.51
C ASP A 719 -12.94 -27.21 -8.18
N PRO A 720 -13.00 -26.24 -7.24
CA PRO A 720 -12.28 -26.32 -5.98
C PRO A 720 -12.86 -27.36 -5.02
N ILE A 721 -14.09 -27.83 -5.23
CA ILE A 721 -14.74 -28.82 -4.38
C ILE A 721 -14.31 -30.24 -4.79
N GLN A 722 -14.34 -30.59 -6.08
CA GLN A 722 -13.92 -31.93 -6.51
C GLN A 722 -12.40 -32.02 -6.67
N PHE A 723 -11.75 -30.95 -7.14
CA PHE A 723 -10.33 -30.93 -7.48
C PHE A 723 -9.57 -29.80 -6.77
N PRO A 724 -9.54 -29.78 -5.42
CA PRO A 724 -8.84 -28.76 -4.66
C PRO A 724 -7.33 -28.78 -4.95
N THR A 725 -6.80 -27.70 -5.53
CA THR A 725 -5.37 -27.59 -5.92
C THR A 725 -4.42 -27.75 -4.74
N VAL A 726 -4.86 -27.48 -3.51
CA VAL A 726 -4.05 -27.63 -2.30
C VAL A 726 -3.87 -29.10 -1.88
N LEU A 727 -4.81 -29.98 -2.22
CA LEU A 727 -4.68 -31.43 -1.95
C LEU A 727 -3.91 -32.14 -3.07
N GLN A 728 -3.80 -31.51 -4.23
CA GLN A 728 -3.04 -32.04 -5.37
C GLN A 728 -1.54 -31.90 -5.14
N GLN A 729 -0.78 -32.90 -5.60
CA GLN A 729 0.65 -32.73 -5.76
C GLN A 729 0.88 -31.72 -6.88
N LYS A 730 1.44 -30.54 -6.56
CA LYS A 730 1.88 -29.63 -7.62
C LYS A 730 2.97 -30.33 -8.43
N PRO A 731 2.74 -30.68 -9.71
CA PRO A 731 3.85 -31.09 -10.54
C PRO A 731 4.79 -29.88 -10.63
N TRP A 732 6.03 -30.07 -10.21
CA TRP A 732 7.05 -29.08 -10.54
C TRP A 732 7.16 -29.09 -12.05
N ASP A 733 6.91 -27.94 -12.67
CA ASP A 733 7.13 -27.79 -14.09
C ASP A 733 8.64 -27.86 -14.32
N LYS A 734 9.12 -29.08 -14.57
CA LYS A 734 10.54 -29.35 -14.82
C LYS A 734 11.02 -28.57 -16.04
N SER A 735 10.13 -28.15 -16.95
CA SER A 735 10.47 -27.33 -18.12
C SER A 735 10.91 -25.91 -17.75
N ILE A 736 10.72 -25.45 -16.51
CA ILE A 736 11.12 -24.09 -16.11
C ILE A 736 12.25 -24.13 -15.08
N MET A 737 13.43 -23.61 -15.46
CA MET A 737 14.55 -23.42 -14.54
C MET A 737 14.50 -22.02 -13.91
N TYR A 738 14.20 -21.95 -12.61
CA TYR A 738 14.18 -20.69 -11.86
C TYR A 738 15.57 -20.36 -11.30
N LEU A 739 16.31 -19.52 -12.00
CA LEU A 739 17.64 -19.10 -11.57
C LEU A 739 17.56 -17.86 -10.69
N ARG A 740 18.07 -17.95 -9.45
CA ARG A 740 18.19 -16.80 -8.56
C ARG A 740 19.61 -16.25 -8.59
N TYR A 741 19.75 -14.94 -8.73
CA TYR A 741 21.04 -14.25 -8.68
C TYR A 741 20.92 -12.96 -7.87
N LYS A 742 22.00 -12.47 -7.24
CA LYS A 742 21.93 -11.15 -6.57
C LYS A 742 21.87 -10.07 -7.64
N TYR A 743 20.80 -9.27 -7.64
CA TYR A 743 20.65 -8.19 -8.61
C TYR A 743 21.41 -6.96 -8.12
N ASP A 744 22.34 -6.51 -8.95
CA ASP A 744 23.19 -5.34 -8.75
C ASP A 744 23.13 -4.52 -10.04
N SER A 745 22.43 -3.37 -10.00
CA SER A 745 22.16 -2.64 -11.24
C SER A 745 23.40 -1.89 -11.72
N GLY A 746 23.82 -2.23 -12.93
CA GLY A 746 25.13 -1.85 -13.48
C GLY A 746 25.94 -3.10 -13.78
N LEU A 747 26.46 -3.77 -12.74
CA LEU A 747 27.37 -4.91 -12.89
C LEU A 747 26.68 -6.17 -13.43
N THR A 748 25.41 -6.39 -13.09
CA THR A 748 24.66 -7.60 -13.48
C THR A 748 23.63 -7.34 -14.57
N ARG A 749 23.65 -6.16 -15.22
CA ARG A 749 22.69 -5.84 -16.30
C ARG A 749 22.79 -6.82 -17.46
N HIS A 750 24.00 -7.32 -17.73
CA HIS A 750 24.30 -8.25 -18.81
C HIS A 750 24.29 -9.71 -18.38
N PHE A 751 24.30 -10.01 -17.06
CA PHE A 751 24.20 -11.38 -16.52
C PHE A 751 23.07 -12.16 -17.19
N PRO A 752 21.83 -11.61 -17.26
CA PRO A 752 20.75 -12.25 -17.96
C PRO A 752 21.07 -12.77 -19.35
N LYS A 753 21.68 -11.89 -20.16
CA LYS A 753 21.99 -12.15 -21.55
C LYS A 753 23.12 -13.17 -21.65
N GLN A 754 24.21 -12.96 -20.92
CA GLN A 754 25.39 -13.84 -20.91
C GLN A 754 25.06 -15.24 -20.39
N PHE A 755 24.20 -15.36 -19.38
CA PHE A 755 23.75 -16.67 -18.90
C PHE A 755 22.89 -17.40 -19.93
N HIS A 756 22.00 -16.69 -20.65
CA HIS A 756 21.22 -17.29 -21.73
C HIS A 756 22.12 -17.71 -22.88
N GLU A 757 23.09 -16.89 -23.28
CA GLU A 757 24.08 -17.23 -24.31
C GLU A 757 24.91 -18.45 -23.91
N TRP A 758 25.35 -18.51 -22.65
CA TRP A 758 26.06 -19.66 -22.08
C TRP A 758 25.20 -20.93 -22.07
N TRP A 759 23.94 -20.83 -21.64
CA TRP A 759 23.01 -21.97 -21.64
C TRP A 759 22.72 -22.47 -23.05
N ASP A 760 22.49 -21.54 -23.98
CA ASP A 760 22.21 -21.84 -25.37
C ASP A 760 23.43 -22.51 -26.03
N LYS A 761 24.64 -22.01 -25.77
CA LYS A 761 25.92 -22.55 -26.27
C LYS A 761 26.18 -23.99 -25.81
N HIS A 762 26.02 -24.27 -24.51
CA HIS A 762 26.48 -25.55 -23.93
C HIS A 762 25.41 -26.62 -23.80
N PHE A 763 24.13 -26.22 -23.72
CA PHE A 763 23.07 -27.12 -23.26
C PHE A 763 21.87 -27.17 -24.20
N LYS A 764 21.31 -26.02 -24.60
CA LYS A 764 20.06 -25.99 -25.37
C LYS A 764 20.19 -26.73 -26.70
N TYR A 765 21.17 -26.36 -27.53
CA TYR A 765 21.35 -26.98 -28.85
C TYR A 765 22.12 -28.31 -28.81
N ALA A 766 22.68 -28.69 -27.66
CA ALA A 766 23.50 -29.89 -27.50
C ALA A 766 22.71 -31.12 -26.99
N ALA A 767 21.47 -30.95 -26.51
CA ALA A 767 20.63 -32.05 -26.05
C ALA A 767 19.14 -31.79 -26.35
N LYS A 768 18.49 -32.70 -27.11
CA LYS A 768 17.08 -32.57 -27.50
C LYS A 768 16.14 -32.34 -26.30
N ASP A 769 16.42 -32.94 -25.15
CA ASP A 769 15.61 -32.84 -23.93
C ASP A 769 15.77 -31.51 -23.16
N LEU A 770 16.75 -30.68 -23.53
CA LEU A 770 16.99 -29.36 -22.94
C LEU A 770 16.43 -28.20 -23.77
N ASN A 771 16.02 -28.44 -25.02
CA ASN A 771 15.40 -27.43 -25.90
C ASN A 771 14.13 -26.81 -25.30
N ASN A 772 13.40 -27.60 -24.52
CA ASN A 772 12.13 -27.19 -23.91
C ASN A 772 12.31 -26.51 -22.54
N VAL A 773 13.55 -26.26 -22.09
CA VAL A 773 13.80 -25.59 -20.80
C VAL A 773 13.70 -24.07 -20.95
N SER A 774 12.66 -23.49 -20.36
CA SER A 774 12.50 -22.05 -20.19
C SER A 774 13.25 -21.57 -18.94
N ILE A 775 14.29 -20.75 -19.12
CA ILE A 775 15.01 -20.13 -18.01
C ILE A 775 14.27 -18.89 -17.51
N ARG A 776 13.96 -18.85 -16.21
CA ARG A 776 13.39 -17.67 -15.54
C ARG A 776 14.33 -17.13 -14.48
N MET A 777 14.94 -15.98 -14.77
CA MET A 777 15.90 -15.37 -13.84
C MET A 777 15.25 -14.37 -12.88
N ILE A 778 15.39 -14.65 -11.60
CA ILE A 778 14.85 -13.88 -10.49
C ILE A 778 16.00 -13.20 -9.76
N GLY A 779 15.91 -11.88 -9.63
CA GLY A 779 16.89 -11.10 -8.88
C GLY A 779 16.56 -11.16 -7.40
N ASN A 780 17.50 -11.58 -6.57
CA ASN A 780 17.41 -11.36 -5.14
C ASN A 780 17.64 -9.86 -4.89
N SER A 781 16.65 -9.18 -4.36
CA SER A 781 16.80 -7.80 -3.89
C SER A 781 17.69 -7.77 -2.65
N ASN A 782 18.61 -6.82 -2.58
CA ASN A 782 19.33 -6.53 -1.34
C ASN A 782 18.35 -6.10 -0.24
N ARG A 783 18.80 -6.22 1.03
CA ARG A 783 18.01 -5.73 2.17
C ARG A 783 17.72 -4.24 1.98
N THR A 784 16.45 -3.83 2.01
CA THR A 784 16.07 -2.42 1.93
C THR A 784 16.58 -1.67 3.16
N LEU A 785 16.79 -0.35 3.04
CA LEU A 785 17.12 0.53 4.16
C LEU A 785 16.23 0.29 5.40
N GLU A 786 14.97 -0.04 5.15
CA GLU A 786 13.96 -0.26 6.18
C GLU A 786 14.25 -1.50 7.03
N GLN A 787 14.83 -2.54 6.44
CA GLN A 787 15.29 -3.73 7.18
C GLN A 787 16.49 -3.43 8.08
N TRP A 788 17.17 -2.29 7.89
CA TRP A 788 18.24 -1.82 8.76
C TRP A 788 17.76 -1.04 9.98
N PHE A 789 16.55 -0.45 9.93
CA PHE A 789 16.02 0.41 10.99
C PHE A 789 14.87 -0.22 11.78
N ILE A 790 14.06 -1.08 11.16
CA ILE A 790 12.84 -1.61 11.77
C ILE A 790 13.16 -2.92 12.49
N HIS A 791 13.36 -2.85 13.81
CA HIS A 791 13.39 -4.01 14.70
C HIS A 791 12.07 -4.07 15.48
N LYS A 792 11.06 -4.73 14.89
CA LYS A 792 9.73 -4.90 15.51
C LYS A 792 9.61 -6.15 16.38
N LYS A 793 10.59 -7.04 16.29
CA LYS A 793 10.50 -8.38 16.84
C LYS A 793 11.15 -8.40 18.24
N PRO A 794 10.50 -9.00 19.24
CA PRO A 794 11.12 -9.28 20.54
C PRO A 794 12.39 -10.14 20.41
N SER A 795 13.15 -10.30 21.51
CA SER A 795 14.31 -11.18 21.51
C SER A 795 13.90 -12.59 21.08
N LYS A 796 14.78 -13.28 20.32
CA LYS A 796 14.49 -14.64 19.85
C LYS A 796 14.24 -15.57 21.02
N GLU A 797 15.04 -15.45 22.09
CA GLU A 797 14.90 -16.21 23.33
C GLU A 797 13.47 -16.17 23.89
N LEU A 798 12.87 -14.99 23.98
CA LEU A 798 11.50 -14.84 24.49
C LEU A 798 10.45 -15.50 23.58
N LEU A 799 10.70 -15.55 22.28
CA LEU A 799 9.79 -16.17 21.31
C LEU A 799 10.01 -17.68 21.18
N THR A 800 11.15 -18.21 21.64
CA THR A 800 11.54 -19.62 21.50
C THR A 800 11.75 -20.36 22.81
N ARG A 801 11.58 -19.73 23.98
CA ARG A 801 11.65 -20.41 25.28
C ARG A 801 10.65 -21.56 25.27
N MET A 802 11.16 -22.77 25.04
CA MET A 802 10.48 -24.02 25.23
C MET A 802 10.93 -24.50 26.61
N ASP A 803 9.98 -24.73 27.52
CA ASP A 803 10.31 -25.35 28.80
C ASP A 803 11.03 -26.67 28.49
N THR A 804 12.24 -26.82 29.03
CA THR A 804 13.14 -27.94 28.76
C THR A 804 12.60 -29.22 29.42
N LYS A 805 11.56 -29.80 28.83
CA LYS A 805 11.05 -31.16 29.09
C LYS A 805 10.45 -31.75 27.82
N LEU A 806 11.30 -32.01 26.82
CA LEU A 806 11.01 -32.91 25.70
C LEU A 806 12.27 -33.75 25.46
N ASN A 807 12.45 -34.77 26.30
CA ASN A 807 13.24 -35.96 26.00
C ASN A 807 12.27 -37.13 25.89
#